data_AF-A0A1I8G626-F1
#
_entry.id   AF-A0A1I8G626-F1
#
_cell.length_a   1.000
_cell.length_b   1.000
_cell.length_c   1.000
_cell.angle_alpha   90.00
_cell.angle_beta   90.00
_cell.angle_gamma   90.00
#
_symmetry.space_group_name_H-M   'P 1'
#
loop_
_entity.id
_entity.type
_entity.pdbx_description
1 polymer ?
#
loop_
_entity_poly.entity_id
_entity_poly.type
_entity_poly.pdbx_seq_one_letter_code
_entity_poly.pdbx_strand_id
1 'polypeptide(L)'
;MQAAKRSLCVIGAGPSGMSVLYHLEKLRLQGGSAVAEMPQVACFEKQNDWSGLWNYTWRTVLYNRKCSIPIWFQPLQALTKYGETVHGSMYRSLWSNNPKETIEYPDYTFEQHFGRRWNQYNLKPKVTLLHSVQSVTFDPAKEKFSVLVKDLEQNRVLDPKEFDYVVNCSGHFFNPNVPYFKGIERFPGRVVHTHDLRSWREFAGKRVLVVGSSYSAEDSVLQSVKFSASRVISSYRTNPLGFHWPESVSERPLVTEVGPSDGGGTEGWARFADGSVEKNQFYSFPMFDAQALWTVRYLTGGIQLPSSAEMDADTKPWLEREAALKSHQEAVDLQTDYTVGLAKQANYGFDLDASKLFYKWFDSRDEDITTYRDGQYVSKFTGKLAAPPATPFMSAMDDSLSTFLANGKDELRLEGAIAPENLPEVTCYEKQDDCGGLWNYTWRTGTDEYGENVHGSMYRSLWSNGPKEALEYPDYTFEQHFGGPIPSFPPREALRDYLWGRWNKYNLKPMVTLLHSVQSVNFDPAKDKFTVVVKDLKQNKLLDAKDFDFVVNCSGHFSTPNVPYFKGIERFPGRVMHTHDLRSWREFSGKRVLVVGASYSAEDSALQSIKFGATSVVCSYRSKPMDFRWPDSVSERPLVTEVGGDDRVGAGGWARFSDGSMEQIDYIILATGYLHHYPYLAEQLRLRGPNLLYPAGLYKGTVWLAGGNNRLLYLGAQDQYYTYTMFDAQALWTVRYLTGAIQLPSSAEMAADAKAWVNRAALSKTDQENIAFQTDFVVDLANQSNYGYDLDVSKIFYEWEDHRAEDITTYKDRQFVSKFSGQQAPPPGQPFMKAIDDSLEHFLASCQGK
;
A
#
# COMPACT_ATOMS: atom_id res chain seq x y z
N MET A 1 32.81 -29.90 -20.35
CA MET A 1 32.01 -28.69 -20.61
C MET A 1 30.58 -29.00 -20.21
N GLN A 2 30.03 -28.35 -19.17
CA GLN A 2 28.59 -28.45 -18.90
C GLN A 2 27.84 -27.85 -20.10
N ALA A 3 26.87 -28.58 -20.65
CA ALA A 3 26.01 -28.03 -21.70
C ALA A 3 25.36 -26.73 -21.19
N ALA A 4 25.35 -25.67 -22.00
CA ALA A 4 24.69 -24.43 -21.62
C ALA A 4 23.22 -24.72 -21.31
N LYS A 5 22.71 -24.24 -20.16
CA LYS A 5 21.30 -24.38 -19.83
C LYS A 5 20.47 -23.66 -20.88
N ARG A 6 19.41 -24.32 -21.36
CA ARG A 6 18.43 -23.72 -22.29
C ARG A 6 17.80 -22.48 -21.63
N SER A 7 17.19 -21.60 -22.41
CA SER A 7 16.62 -20.33 -21.97
C SER A 7 15.17 -20.22 -22.43
N LEU A 8 14.30 -19.70 -21.57
CA LEU A 8 12.85 -19.60 -21.76
C LEU A 8 12.38 -18.17 -21.50
N CYS A 9 11.66 -17.58 -22.46
CA CYS A 9 10.92 -16.34 -22.28
C CYS A 9 9.43 -16.66 -22.04
N VAL A 10 8.86 -16.14 -20.95
CA VAL A 10 7.42 -16.17 -20.68
C VAL A 10 6.85 -14.76 -20.87
N ILE A 11 5.91 -14.59 -21.80
CA ILE A 11 5.31 -13.29 -22.13
C ILE A 11 3.96 -13.17 -21.43
N GLY A 12 3.85 -12.27 -20.45
CA GLY A 12 2.65 -12.05 -19.64
C GLY A 12 2.63 -12.88 -18.36
N ALA A 13 2.27 -12.25 -17.24
CA ALA A 13 2.17 -12.83 -15.91
C ALA A 13 0.71 -12.90 -15.42
N GLY A 14 -0.22 -13.21 -16.32
CA GLY A 14 -1.59 -13.62 -16.00
C GLY A 14 -1.66 -15.07 -15.48
N PRO A 15 -2.88 -15.62 -15.27
CA PRO A 15 -3.06 -16.99 -14.76
C PRO A 15 -2.22 -18.05 -15.50
N SER A 16 -2.17 -17.98 -16.83
CA SER A 16 -1.39 -18.90 -17.67
C SER A 16 0.13 -18.77 -17.48
N GLY A 17 0.67 -17.55 -17.51
CA GLY A 17 2.11 -17.32 -17.29
C GLY A 17 2.56 -17.68 -15.88
N MET A 18 1.73 -17.38 -14.88
CA MET A 18 1.99 -17.73 -13.49
C MET A 18 1.94 -19.23 -13.24
N SER A 19 1.06 -19.98 -13.92
CA SER A 19 1.06 -21.44 -13.87
C SER A 19 2.34 -22.04 -14.46
N VAL A 20 2.90 -21.46 -15.54
CA VAL A 20 4.20 -21.90 -16.09
C VAL A 20 5.32 -21.70 -15.08
N LEU A 21 5.40 -20.50 -14.47
CA LEU A 21 6.40 -20.20 -13.44
C LEU A 21 6.23 -21.09 -12.20
N TYR A 22 5.00 -21.37 -11.78
CA TYR A 22 4.69 -22.25 -10.66
C TYR A 22 5.23 -23.67 -10.88
N HIS A 23 4.93 -24.29 -12.02
CA HIS A 23 5.34 -25.67 -12.27
C HIS A 23 6.86 -25.80 -12.44
N LEU A 24 7.51 -24.80 -13.04
CA LEU A 24 8.97 -24.72 -13.09
C LEU A 24 9.56 -24.63 -11.68
N GLU A 25 9.02 -23.77 -10.83
CA GLU A 25 9.51 -23.63 -9.46
C GLU A 25 9.23 -24.85 -8.59
N LYS A 26 8.06 -25.48 -8.75
CA LYS A 26 7.70 -26.73 -8.07
C LYS A 26 8.70 -27.83 -8.42
N LEU A 27 9.05 -27.99 -9.69
CA LEU A 27 10.10 -28.94 -10.11
C LEU A 27 11.47 -28.58 -9.54
N ARG A 28 11.85 -27.29 -9.56
CA ARG A 28 13.12 -26.83 -8.98
C ARG A 28 13.24 -27.22 -7.50
N LEU A 29 12.15 -27.09 -6.75
CA LEU A 29 12.09 -27.42 -5.32
C LEU A 29 12.05 -28.92 -5.05
N GLN A 30 11.43 -29.72 -5.93
CA GLN A 30 11.39 -31.19 -5.82
C GLN A 30 12.76 -31.86 -6.04
N GLY A 31 13.71 -31.18 -6.69
CA GLY A 31 15.05 -31.70 -6.92
C GLY A 31 15.10 -32.81 -7.98
N GLY A 32 16.25 -33.48 -8.11
CA GLY A 32 16.45 -34.61 -9.02
C GLY A 32 17.06 -34.25 -10.39
N SER A 33 17.18 -35.25 -11.27
CA SER A 33 17.85 -35.11 -12.58
C SER A 33 17.15 -34.11 -13.50
N ALA A 34 15.82 -33.95 -13.38
CA ALA A 34 15.04 -32.99 -14.17
C ALA A 34 15.44 -31.52 -13.91
N VAL A 35 16.01 -31.19 -12.75
CA VAL A 35 16.49 -29.83 -12.41
C VAL A 35 17.73 -29.45 -13.24
N ALA A 36 18.53 -30.43 -13.65
CA ALA A 36 19.69 -30.19 -14.51
C ALA A 36 19.29 -29.74 -15.92
N GLU A 37 18.11 -30.15 -16.39
CA GLU A 37 17.56 -29.86 -17.72
C GLU A 37 16.66 -28.61 -17.75
N MET A 38 16.40 -27.97 -16.60
CA MET A 38 15.53 -26.80 -16.52
C MET A 38 16.11 -25.58 -17.25
N PRO A 39 15.29 -24.88 -18.05
CA PRO A 39 15.72 -23.67 -18.71
C PRO A 39 15.87 -22.49 -17.72
N GLN A 40 16.77 -21.57 -18.03
CA GLN A 40 16.82 -20.24 -17.42
C GLN A 40 15.61 -19.42 -17.88
N VAL A 41 14.82 -18.91 -16.93
CA VAL A 41 13.54 -18.28 -17.24
C VAL A 41 13.64 -16.75 -17.12
N ALA A 42 13.09 -16.04 -18.09
CA ALA A 42 12.75 -14.63 -17.98
C ALA A 42 11.25 -14.46 -18.23
N CYS A 43 10.54 -13.81 -17.32
CA CYS A 43 9.13 -13.46 -17.51
C CYS A 43 8.98 -11.94 -17.62
N PHE A 44 8.23 -11.47 -18.61
CA PHE A 44 7.96 -10.05 -18.83
C PHE A 44 6.47 -9.76 -18.73
N GLU A 45 6.09 -8.79 -17.91
CA GLU A 45 4.71 -8.32 -17.75
C GLU A 45 4.67 -6.81 -18.03
N LYS A 46 3.77 -6.40 -18.92
CA LYS A 46 3.61 -4.99 -19.31
C LYS A 46 2.97 -4.15 -18.20
N GLN A 47 2.20 -4.78 -17.32
CA GLN A 47 1.55 -4.12 -16.20
C GLN A 47 2.51 -3.92 -15.02
N ASN A 48 2.11 -3.03 -14.11
CA ASN A 48 2.85 -2.72 -12.89
C ASN A 48 2.68 -3.76 -11.78
N ASP A 49 1.87 -4.80 -12.02
CA ASP A 49 1.72 -5.95 -11.16
C ASP A 49 1.37 -7.19 -12.00
N TRP A 50 1.65 -8.37 -11.44
CA TRP A 50 1.20 -9.66 -11.96
C TRP A 50 -0.33 -9.81 -11.90
N SER A 51 -0.87 -10.94 -12.39
CA SER A 51 -2.31 -11.31 -12.51
C SER A 51 -3.00 -11.00 -13.84
N GLY A 52 -2.31 -10.34 -14.78
CA GLY A 52 -2.81 -10.16 -16.15
C GLY A 52 -4.13 -9.38 -16.19
N LEU A 53 -5.18 -9.96 -16.78
CA LEU A 53 -6.50 -9.31 -16.90
C LEU A 53 -7.06 -8.82 -15.55
N TRP A 54 -6.74 -9.52 -14.46
CA TRP A 54 -7.29 -9.32 -13.11
C TRP A 54 -6.61 -8.18 -12.33
N ASN A 55 -5.56 -7.57 -12.89
CA ASN A 55 -4.93 -6.39 -12.33
C ASN A 55 -5.77 -5.15 -12.67
N TYR A 56 -6.71 -4.79 -11.77
CA TYR A 56 -7.57 -3.62 -11.95
C TYR A 56 -6.76 -2.31 -11.96
N THR A 57 -7.00 -1.46 -12.95
CA THR A 57 -6.41 -0.11 -13.02
C THR A 57 -7.50 0.96 -12.99
N TRP A 58 -7.44 1.84 -11.98
CA TRP A 58 -8.45 2.90 -11.76
C TRP A 58 -8.39 4.05 -12.77
N ARG A 59 -7.28 4.19 -13.50
CA ARG A 59 -7.07 5.28 -14.46
C ARG A 59 -7.92 5.04 -15.72
N THR A 60 -8.93 5.88 -15.89
CA THR A 60 -9.56 6.16 -17.19
C THR A 60 -8.93 7.43 -17.74
N VAL A 61 -8.57 7.46 -19.03
CA VAL A 61 -8.33 8.74 -19.70
C VAL A 61 -9.70 9.37 -19.93
N LEU A 62 -10.04 10.35 -19.09
CA LEU A 62 -11.23 11.17 -19.25
C LEU A 62 -11.04 12.07 -20.49
N TYR A 63 -11.74 11.78 -21.58
CA TYR A 63 -12.07 12.81 -22.57
C TYR A 63 -13.42 13.42 -22.16
N ASN A 64 -13.44 14.71 -21.80
CA ASN A 64 -14.68 15.43 -21.55
C ASN A 64 -14.90 16.50 -22.63
N ARG A 65 -15.96 16.28 -23.43
CA ARG A 65 -16.84 17.25 -24.12
C ARG A 65 -16.21 18.30 -25.06
N LYS A 66 -16.26 17.99 -26.36
CA LYS A 66 -16.94 18.72 -27.45
C LYS A 66 -16.34 18.28 -28.79
N CYS A 67 -17.06 17.52 -29.61
CA CYS A 67 -17.23 17.77 -31.05
C CYS A 67 -17.99 16.65 -31.76
N SER A 68 -18.84 17.08 -32.68
CA SER A 68 -19.41 16.39 -33.82
C SER A 68 -18.37 15.60 -34.63
N ILE A 69 -18.57 14.27 -34.74
CA ILE A 69 -18.44 13.35 -35.90
C ILE A 69 -17.49 13.74 -37.07
N PRO A 70 -16.85 12.78 -37.78
CA PRO A 70 -16.43 11.41 -37.47
C PRO A 70 -14.89 11.28 -37.50
N ILE A 71 -14.34 10.19 -36.96
CA ILE A 71 -13.28 9.35 -37.57
C ILE A 71 -12.77 8.37 -36.49
N TRP A 72 -13.07 7.09 -36.72
CA TRP A 72 -12.28 5.90 -36.39
C TRP A 72 -11.72 5.83 -34.96
N PHE A 73 -12.43 5.08 -34.12
CA PHE A 73 -12.01 4.67 -32.78
C PHE A 73 -10.55 4.21 -32.77
N GLN A 74 -9.66 5.02 -32.20
CA GLN A 74 -8.50 4.46 -31.51
C GLN A 74 -8.99 3.95 -30.15
N PRO A 75 -8.59 2.75 -29.72
CA PRO A 75 -8.95 2.25 -28.38
C PRO A 75 -8.51 3.27 -27.33
N LEU A 76 -9.38 3.56 -26.36
CA LEU A 76 -9.04 4.38 -25.21
C LEU A 76 -7.89 3.70 -24.46
N GLN A 77 -6.88 4.50 -24.15
CA GLN A 77 -5.60 4.07 -23.63
C GLN A 77 -5.52 4.45 -22.16
N ALA A 78 -5.18 3.55 -21.22
CA ALA A 78 -4.87 3.96 -19.85
C ALA A 78 -3.37 4.28 -19.74
N LEU A 79 -3.05 5.51 -19.33
CA LEU A 79 -1.66 5.92 -19.16
C LEU A 79 -1.07 5.27 -17.90
N THR A 80 0.03 4.52 -18.07
CA THR A 80 0.94 4.19 -16.98
C THR A 80 1.38 5.48 -16.25
N LYS A 81 2.02 5.36 -15.09
CA LYS A 81 2.69 6.50 -14.43
C LYS A 81 3.70 7.24 -15.35
N TYR A 82 4.05 6.65 -16.50
CA TYR A 82 5.06 7.11 -17.46
C TYR A 82 4.51 7.46 -18.85
N GLY A 83 3.19 7.53 -19.02
CA GLY A 83 2.58 8.04 -20.25
C GLY A 83 2.45 7.01 -21.39
N GLU A 84 2.78 5.73 -21.14
CA GLU A 84 2.56 4.63 -22.07
C GLU A 84 1.23 3.94 -21.81
N THR A 85 0.68 3.31 -22.85
CA THR A 85 -0.65 2.72 -22.79
C THR A 85 -0.62 1.31 -22.27
N VAL A 86 -1.29 1.08 -21.14
CA VAL A 86 -1.59 -0.26 -20.63
C VAL A 86 -3.09 -0.48 -20.60
N HIS A 87 -3.49 -1.74 -20.72
CA HIS A 87 -4.88 -2.13 -20.83
C HIS A 87 -5.19 -3.08 -19.67
N GLY A 88 -6.26 -2.80 -18.93
CA GLY A 88 -6.93 -3.74 -18.02
C GLY A 88 -8.41 -3.68 -18.36
N SER A 89 -9.02 -4.81 -18.72
CA SER A 89 -10.42 -4.86 -19.18
C SER A 89 -11.43 -5.04 -18.04
N MET A 90 -10.94 -5.17 -16.81
CA MET A 90 -11.77 -5.37 -15.63
C MET A 90 -12.24 -4.02 -15.09
N TYR A 91 -13.55 -3.85 -14.95
CA TYR A 91 -14.14 -2.77 -14.16
C TYR A 91 -14.01 -3.09 -12.66
N ARG A 92 -14.20 -2.06 -11.82
CA ARG A 92 -14.00 -2.17 -10.36
C ARG A 92 -14.83 -3.30 -9.76
N SER A 93 -16.00 -3.59 -10.36
CA SER A 93 -16.93 -4.56 -9.83
C SER A 93 -17.21 -5.76 -10.75
N LEU A 94 -16.40 -6.82 -10.68
CA LEU A 94 -16.60 -8.04 -11.49
C LEU A 94 -16.71 -9.28 -10.60
N TRP A 95 -17.90 -9.85 -10.57
CA TRP A 95 -18.11 -11.19 -10.02
C TRP A 95 -17.75 -12.22 -11.10
N SER A 96 -17.07 -13.30 -10.72
CA SER A 96 -16.77 -14.39 -11.67
C SER A 96 -18.06 -14.90 -12.29
N ASN A 97 -18.08 -15.03 -13.62
CA ASN A 97 -19.18 -15.68 -14.32
C ASN A 97 -19.25 -17.17 -13.97
N ASN A 98 -18.10 -17.81 -13.75
CA ASN A 98 -18.01 -19.23 -13.43
C ASN A 98 -18.11 -19.45 -11.91
N PRO A 99 -18.70 -20.58 -11.46
CA PRO A 99 -18.64 -20.98 -10.05
C PRO A 99 -17.19 -21.05 -9.57
N LYS A 100 -16.91 -20.60 -8.35
CA LYS A 100 -15.53 -20.65 -7.81
C LYS A 100 -14.97 -22.08 -7.82
N GLU A 101 -15.86 -23.07 -7.70
CA GLU A 101 -15.59 -24.51 -7.68
C GLU A 101 -15.04 -25.05 -9.00
N THR A 102 -15.24 -24.34 -10.12
CA THR A 102 -14.69 -24.70 -11.43
C THR A 102 -13.37 -24.00 -11.74
N ILE A 103 -12.95 -23.06 -10.89
CA ILE A 103 -11.69 -22.30 -11.03
C ILE A 103 -10.69 -22.58 -9.89
N GLU A 104 -10.98 -23.56 -9.03
CA GLU A 104 -10.06 -24.02 -7.99
C GLU A 104 -8.89 -24.80 -8.58
N TYR A 105 -7.73 -24.72 -7.94
CA TYR A 105 -6.62 -25.60 -8.27
C TYR A 105 -6.64 -26.80 -7.33
N PRO A 106 -6.19 -28.00 -7.74
CA PRO A 106 -6.31 -29.16 -6.84
C PRO A 106 -5.45 -29.06 -5.57
N ASP A 107 -4.33 -28.33 -5.65
CA ASP A 107 -3.47 -28.04 -4.51
C ASP A 107 -3.97 -26.83 -3.69
N TYR A 108 -4.95 -26.04 -4.18
CA TYR A 108 -5.45 -24.82 -3.54
C TYR A 108 -6.93 -24.56 -3.81
N THR A 109 -7.75 -24.59 -2.76
CA THR A 109 -9.16 -24.19 -2.86
C THR A 109 -9.28 -22.69 -3.11
N PHE A 110 -10.40 -22.21 -3.67
CA PHE A 110 -10.60 -20.77 -3.84
C PHE A 110 -10.56 -20.04 -2.47
N GLU A 111 -10.97 -20.70 -1.38
CA GLU A 111 -10.85 -20.14 -0.01
C GLU A 111 -9.41 -19.93 0.48
N GLN A 112 -8.42 -20.49 -0.22
CA GLN A 112 -6.99 -20.28 0.02
C GLN A 112 -6.40 -19.13 -0.82
N HIS A 113 -7.25 -18.32 -1.46
CA HIS A 113 -7.00 -17.06 -2.16
C HIS A 113 -5.98 -17.10 -3.31
N PHE A 114 -6.45 -16.63 -4.47
CA PHE A 114 -5.62 -16.31 -5.63
C PHE A 114 -4.50 -15.33 -5.25
N GLY A 115 -3.27 -15.61 -5.67
CA GLY A 115 -2.06 -14.89 -5.23
C GLY A 115 -1.30 -15.56 -4.07
N ARG A 116 -1.97 -16.20 -3.09
CA ARG A 116 -1.25 -16.93 -2.01
C ARG A 116 -0.48 -18.12 -2.55
N ARG A 117 -1.09 -18.90 -3.46
CA ARG A 117 -0.41 -19.98 -4.20
C ARG A 117 0.88 -19.50 -4.86
N TRP A 118 0.86 -18.30 -5.43
CA TRP A 118 2.02 -17.77 -6.16
C TRP A 118 3.07 -17.15 -5.23
N ASN A 119 2.62 -16.51 -4.15
CA ASN A 119 3.48 -15.96 -3.11
C ASN A 119 4.26 -17.06 -2.36
N GLN A 120 3.63 -18.21 -2.09
CA GLN A 120 4.29 -19.34 -1.42
C GLN A 120 5.53 -19.84 -2.19
N TYR A 121 5.49 -19.79 -3.52
CA TYR A 121 6.60 -20.18 -4.38
C TYR A 121 7.53 -18.99 -4.72
N ASN A 122 7.33 -17.84 -4.08
CA ASN A 122 8.08 -16.61 -4.29
C ASN A 122 8.26 -16.26 -5.78
N LEU A 123 7.16 -16.31 -6.54
CA LEU A 123 7.20 -16.14 -8.00
C LEU A 123 7.26 -14.66 -8.42
N LYS A 124 6.79 -13.73 -7.57
CA LYS A 124 6.71 -12.30 -7.91
C LYS A 124 8.06 -11.68 -8.30
N PRO A 125 9.18 -11.91 -7.58
CA PRO A 125 10.49 -11.42 -8.00
C PRO A 125 11.02 -12.01 -9.32
N LYS A 126 10.39 -13.08 -9.84
CA LYS A 126 10.77 -13.74 -11.10
C LYS A 126 10.08 -13.11 -12.31
N VAL A 127 9.20 -12.13 -12.10
CA VAL A 127 8.49 -11.38 -13.14
C VAL A 127 9.12 -10.00 -13.28
N THR A 128 9.55 -9.67 -14.49
CA THR A 128 10.01 -8.33 -14.84
C THR A 128 8.78 -7.50 -15.21
N LEU A 129 8.29 -6.71 -14.26
CA LEU A 129 7.11 -5.84 -14.42
C LEU A 129 7.45 -4.59 -15.26
N LEU A 130 6.43 -3.92 -15.78
CA LEU A 130 6.59 -2.73 -16.64
C LEU A 130 7.46 -2.97 -17.88
N HIS A 131 7.45 -4.18 -18.41
CA HIS A 131 8.22 -4.56 -19.60
C HIS A 131 7.29 -5.14 -20.67
N SER A 132 7.15 -4.42 -21.78
CA SER A 132 6.28 -4.81 -22.88
C SER A 132 7.10 -5.47 -23.99
N VAL A 133 6.84 -6.74 -24.25
CA VAL A 133 7.40 -7.44 -25.42
C VAL A 133 6.80 -6.84 -26.69
N GLN A 134 7.65 -6.28 -27.54
CA GLN A 134 7.27 -5.59 -28.78
C GLN A 134 7.20 -6.55 -29.96
N SER A 135 8.15 -7.48 -30.05
CA SER A 135 8.23 -8.48 -31.12
C SER A 135 8.99 -9.72 -30.68
N VAL A 136 8.66 -10.84 -31.32
CA VAL A 136 9.38 -12.11 -31.21
C VAL A 136 9.65 -12.61 -32.61
N THR A 137 10.91 -12.88 -32.94
CA THR A 137 11.31 -13.39 -34.26
C THR A 137 12.18 -14.63 -34.08
N PHE A 138 11.86 -15.72 -34.78
CA PHE A 138 12.69 -16.92 -34.77
C PHE A 138 13.82 -16.78 -35.80
N ASP A 139 15.05 -17.03 -35.38
CA ASP A 139 16.24 -17.11 -36.23
C ASP A 139 16.54 -18.60 -36.52
N PRO A 140 16.24 -19.09 -37.74
CA PRO A 140 16.46 -20.50 -38.08
C PRO A 140 17.93 -20.91 -38.13
N ALA A 141 18.85 -19.96 -38.34
CA ALA A 141 20.28 -20.27 -38.39
C ALA A 141 20.87 -20.52 -36.99
N LYS A 142 20.28 -19.89 -35.98
CA LYS A 142 20.68 -20.05 -34.56
C LYS A 142 19.78 -21.00 -33.79
N GLU A 143 18.64 -21.38 -34.36
CA GLU A 143 17.55 -22.11 -33.69
C GLU A 143 17.08 -21.42 -32.40
N LYS A 144 17.00 -20.07 -32.41
CA LYS A 144 16.62 -19.26 -31.25
C LYS A 144 15.60 -18.18 -31.59
N PHE A 145 14.83 -17.80 -30.59
CA PHE A 145 13.93 -16.65 -30.64
C PHE A 145 14.65 -15.39 -30.18
N SER A 146 14.62 -14.35 -31.00
CA SER A 146 15.00 -12.99 -30.61
C SER A 146 13.76 -12.24 -30.11
N VAL A 147 13.81 -11.78 -28.86
CA VAL A 147 12.70 -11.11 -28.18
C VAL A 147 13.07 -9.66 -27.91
N LEU A 148 12.32 -8.72 -28.51
CA LEU A 148 12.49 -7.29 -28.33
C LEU A 148 11.56 -6.81 -27.20
N VAL A 149 12.13 -6.14 -26.19
CA VAL A 149 11.40 -5.70 -25.00
C VAL A 149 11.54 -4.19 -24.83
N LYS A 150 10.44 -3.51 -24.55
CA LYS A 150 10.42 -2.10 -24.14
C LYS A 150 10.27 -2.02 -22.63
N ASP A 151 11.26 -1.42 -21.97
CA ASP A 151 11.16 -0.95 -20.59
C ASP A 151 10.25 0.28 -20.56
N LEU A 152 9.08 0.14 -19.95
CA LEU A 152 8.07 1.19 -19.88
C LEU A 152 8.39 2.23 -18.79
N GLU A 153 9.26 1.91 -17.83
CA GLU A 153 9.69 2.83 -16.78
C GLU A 153 10.76 3.80 -17.30
N GLN A 154 11.69 3.29 -18.09
CA GLN A 154 12.73 4.09 -18.72
C GLN A 154 12.30 4.64 -20.10
N ASN A 155 11.13 4.24 -20.59
CA ASN A 155 10.64 4.48 -21.94
C ASN A 155 11.69 4.15 -23.02
N ARG A 156 12.31 2.98 -22.90
CA ARG A 156 13.46 2.57 -23.72
C ARG A 156 13.26 1.17 -24.27
N VAL A 157 13.51 1.01 -25.57
CA VAL A 157 13.61 -0.32 -26.19
C VAL A 157 14.98 -0.91 -25.84
N LEU A 158 14.97 -2.09 -25.24
CA LEU A 158 16.17 -2.83 -24.87
C LEU A 158 16.71 -3.61 -26.07
N ASP A 159 18.00 -3.94 -26.04
CA ASP A 159 18.58 -4.84 -27.04
C ASP A 159 17.86 -6.20 -27.04
N PRO A 160 17.59 -6.79 -28.22
CA PRO A 160 16.92 -8.07 -28.32
C PRO A 160 17.66 -9.16 -27.53
N LYS A 161 16.93 -9.93 -26.74
CA LYS A 161 17.46 -11.08 -26.00
C LYS A 161 17.11 -12.36 -26.73
N GLU A 162 18.08 -13.27 -26.81
CA GLU A 162 17.88 -14.59 -27.43
C GLU A 162 17.40 -15.62 -26.41
N PHE A 163 16.41 -16.43 -26.81
CA PHE A 163 15.84 -17.50 -26.01
C PHE A 163 15.69 -18.78 -26.84
N ASP A 164 15.89 -19.94 -26.21
CA ASP A 164 15.65 -21.24 -26.86
C ASP A 164 14.15 -21.55 -26.97
N TYR A 165 13.35 -21.05 -26.03
CA TYR A 165 11.89 -21.20 -26.01
C TYR A 165 11.18 -19.88 -25.72
N VAL A 166 9.98 -19.71 -26.28
CA VAL A 166 9.05 -18.62 -25.95
C VAL A 166 7.69 -19.22 -25.65
N VAL A 167 7.11 -18.86 -24.51
CA VAL A 167 5.73 -19.19 -24.13
C VAL A 167 4.92 -17.90 -24.09
N ASN A 168 3.94 -17.79 -25.00
CA ASN A 168 3.08 -16.62 -25.10
C ASN A 168 1.85 -16.74 -24.19
N CYS A 169 1.85 -16.01 -23.09
CA CYS A 169 0.76 -15.92 -22.12
C CYS A 169 0.11 -14.53 -22.09
N SER A 170 0.26 -13.76 -23.18
CA SER A 170 -0.13 -12.35 -23.21
C SER A 170 -1.63 -12.10 -23.14
N GLY A 171 -2.50 -13.07 -23.48
CA GLY A 171 -3.96 -12.92 -23.51
C GLY A 171 -4.46 -12.05 -24.69
N HIS A 172 -5.77 -12.09 -24.98
CA HIS A 172 -6.34 -11.48 -26.20
C HIS A 172 -7.43 -10.40 -25.96
N PHE A 173 -7.90 -10.19 -24.73
CA PHE A 173 -8.99 -9.25 -24.40
C PHE A 173 -8.64 -7.75 -24.43
N PHE A 174 -7.45 -7.39 -24.94
CA PHE A 174 -6.96 -6.01 -24.92
C PHE A 174 -7.42 -5.16 -26.11
N ASN A 175 -7.92 -5.78 -27.18
CA ASN A 175 -8.39 -5.08 -28.38
C ASN A 175 -9.93 -5.20 -28.45
N PRO A 176 -10.70 -4.18 -28.01
CA PRO A 176 -12.15 -4.25 -27.99
C PRO A 176 -12.74 -4.27 -29.40
N ASN A 177 -13.78 -5.08 -29.61
CA ASN A 177 -14.56 -5.07 -30.85
C ASN A 177 -15.74 -4.10 -30.69
N VAL A 178 -15.66 -2.92 -31.30
CA VAL A 178 -16.70 -1.88 -31.20
C VAL A 178 -17.52 -1.83 -32.50
N PRO A 179 -18.76 -2.35 -32.51
CA PRO A 179 -19.62 -2.27 -33.69
C PRO A 179 -20.11 -0.84 -33.97
N TYR A 180 -20.32 -0.51 -35.25
CA TYR A 180 -20.92 0.76 -35.68
C TYR A 180 -22.43 0.60 -35.92
N PHE A 181 -23.22 1.60 -35.51
CA PHE A 181 -24.66 1.69 -35.78
C PHE A 181 -24.98 3.06 -36.36
N LYS A 182 -25.96 3.13 -37.28
CA LYS A 182 -26.35 4.40 -37.91
C LYS A 182 -26.88 5.38 -36.85
N GLY A 183 -26.46 6.64 -36.87
CA GLY A 183 -26.97 7.64 -35.92
C GLY A 183 -26.30 7.62 -34.54
N ILE A 184 -25.38 6.69 -34.26
CA ILE A 184 -24.57 6.64 -33.03
C ILE A 184 -23.81 7.95 -32.79
N GLU A 185 -23.43 8.60 -33.87
CA GLU A 185 -22.69 9.84 -33.93
C GLU A 185 -23.54 11.07 -33.56
N ARG A 186 -24.87 10.93 -33.65
CA ARG A 186 -25.89 11.94 -33.27
C ARG A 186 -26.61 11.59 -31.96
N PHE A 187 -26.29 10.45 -31.36
CA PHE A 187 -26.91 10.02 -30.11
C PHE A 187 -26.45 10.93 -28.96
N PRO A 188 -27.38 11.58 -28.23
CA PRO A 188 -27.02 12.55 -27.20
C PRO A 188 -26.50 11.90 -25.90
N GLY A 189 -26.65 10.57 -25.75
CA GLY A 189 -26.21 9.81 -24.58
C GLY A 189 -24.76 9.32 -24.66
N ARG A 190 -24.25 8.77 -23.56
CA ARG A 190 -22.88 8.22 -23.49
C ARG A 190 -22.82 6.84 -24.16
N VAL A 191 -21.77 6.62 -24.94
CA VAL A 191 -21.39 5.32 -25.52
C VAL A 191 -20.07 4.87 -24.93
N VAL A 192 -19.98 3.62 -24.45
CA VAL A 192 -18.78 3.06 -23.80
C VAL A 192 -18.73 1.55 -24.06
N HIS A 193 -17.55 1.00 -24.37
CA HIS A 193 -17.32 -0.44 -24.45
C HIS A 193 -17.00 -0.99 -23.05
N THR A 194 -17.36 -2.25 -22.75
CA THR A 194 -17.15 -2.85 -21.42
C THR A 194 -15.68 -2.82 -20.97
N HIS A 195 -14.74 -2.94 -21.91
CA HIS A 195 -13.29 -2.74 -21.70
C HIS A 195 -12.93 -1.40 -21.03
N ASP A 196 -13.63 -0.31 -21.40
CA ASP A 196 -13.36 1.06 -20.94
C ASP A 196 -14.20 1.45 -19.73
N LEU A 197 -15.19 0.64 -19.37
CA LEU A 197 -16.04 0.88 -18.23
C LEU A 197 -15.25 0.67 -16.92
N ARG A 198 -15.47 1.53 -15.93
CA ARG A 198 -14.83 1.41 -14.60
C ARG A 198 -15.81 1.36 -13.44
N SER A 199 -17.02 1.90 -13.61
CA SER A 199 -18.08 1.83 -12.60
C SER A 199 -19.45 1.80 -13.26
N TRP A 200 -20.31 0.89 -12.80
CA TRP A 200 -21.70 0.79 -13.25
C TRP A 200 -22.62 1.86 -12.63
N ARG A 201 -22.17 2.55 -11.57
CA ARG A 201 -22.94 3.65 -10.93
C ARG A 201 -23.29 4.78 -11.90
N GLU A 202 -22.52 4.95 -12.97
CA GLU A 202 -22.79 5.97 -13.98
C GLU A 202 -24.10 5.75 -14.75
N PHE A 203 -24.67 4.55 -14.67
CA PHE A 203 -25.94 4.18 -15.30
C PHE A 203 -27.16 4.28 -14.37
N ALA A 204 -26.98 4.64 -13.10
CA ALA A 204 -28.07 4.79 -12.14
C ALA A 204 -29.11 5.81 -12.63
N GLY A 205 -30.38 5.42 -12.62
CA GLY A 205 -31.50 6.22 -13.13
C GLY A 205 -31.48 6.48 -14.64
N LYS A 206 -30.59 5.83 -15.40
CA LYS A 206 -30.49 6.00 -16.86
C LYS A 206 -31.25 4.90 -17.61
N ARG A 207 -31.55 5.15 -18.87
CA ARG A 207 -32.01 4.13 -19.82
C ARG A 207 -30.78 3.60 -20.54
N VAL A 208 -30.49 2.31 -20.38
CA VAL A 208 -29.26 1.69 -20.88
C VAL A 208 -29.58 0.78 -22.06
N LEU A 209 -28.83 0.92 -23.15
CA LEU A 209 -28.83 -0.02 -24.26
C LEU A 209 -27.51 -0.80 -24.21
N VAL A 210 -27.59 -2.10 -23.93
CA VAL A 210 -26.45 -3.02 -24.00
C VAL A 210 -26.46 -3.66 -25.39
N VAL A 211 -25.31 -3.65 -26.08
CA VAL A 211 -25.20 -4.22 -27.42
C VAL A 211 -24.19 -5.37 -27.43
N GLY A 212 -24.66 -6.56 -27.77
CA GLY A 212 -23.92 -7.81 -27.69
C GLY A 212 -24.75 -8.89 -26.99
N SER A 213 -24.36 -10.16 -27.14
CA SER A 213 -25.07 -11.30 -26.56
C SER A 213 -24.15 -12.35 -25.94
N SER A 214 -22.95 -11.95 -25.52
CA SER A 214 -21.99 -12.79 -24.82
C SER A 214 -21.99 -12.51 -23.32
N TYR A 215 -21.17 -13.24 -22.55
CA TYR A 215 -21.04 -13.06 -21.09
C TYR A 215 -20.80 -11.62 -20.63
N SER A 216 -20.04 -10.82 -21.40
CA SER A 216 -19.83 -9.42 -21.06
C SER A 216 -21.10 -8.59 -21.21
N ALA A 217 -21.97 -8.91 -22.18
CA ALA A 217 -23.27 -8.26 -22.34
C ALA A 217 -24.25 -8.71 -21.24
N GLU A 218 -24.26 -10.00 -20.89
CA GLU A 218 -25.03 -10.53 -19.76
C GLU A 218 -24.68 -9.80 -18.45
N ASP A 219 -23.39 -9.72 -18.10
CA ASP A 219 -22.96 -8.99 -16.90
C ASP A 219 -23.30 -7.50 -17.00
N SER A 220 -23.20 -6.90 -18.20
CA SER A 220 -23.60 -5.50 -18.40
C SER A 220 -25.06 -5.25 -18.10
N VAL A 221 -25.95 -6.17 -18.49
CA VAL A 221 -27.39 -6.07 -18.20
C VAL A 221 -27.62 -6.21 -16.70
N LEU A 222 -27.09 -7.27 -16.07
CA LEU A 222 -27.25 -7.54 -14.64
C LEU A 222 -26.72 -6.38 -13.78
N GLN A 223 -25.53 -5.88 -14.08
CA GLN A 223 -24.93 -4.78 -13.34
C GLN A 223 -25.69 -3.47 -13.56
N SER A 224 -26.17 -3.20 -14.78
CA SER A 224 -27.01 -2.01 -15.02
C SER A 224 -28.31 -2.06 -14.20
N VAL A 225 -28.95 -3.23 -14.09
CA VAL A 225 -30.13 -3.42 -13.23
C VAL A 225 -29.77 -3.26 -11.75
N LYS A 226 -28.72 -3.94 -11.30
CA LYS A 226 -28.22 -3.88 -9.92
C LYS A 226 -27.90 -2.45 -9.47
N PHE A 227 -27.31 -1.64 -10.36
CA PHE A 227 -27.05 -0.22 -10.13
C PHE A 227 -28.22 0.71 -10.48
N SER A 228 -29.45 0.17 -10.50
CA SER A 228 -30.71 0.92 -10.60
C SER A 228 -30.85 1.76 -11.87
N ALA A 229 -30.43 1.23 -13.02
CA ALA A 229 -30.85 1.77 -14.30
C ALA A 229 -32.39 1.78 -14.38
N SER A 230 -32.96 2.91 -14.80
CA SER A 230 -34.43 3.07 -14.94
C SER A 230 -35.05 2.10 -15.94
N ARG A 231 -34.28 1.66 -16.94
CA ARG A 231 -34.65 0.67 -17.94
C ARG A 231 -33.41 0.14 -18.64
N VAL A 232 -33.34 -1.16 -18.90
CA VAL A 232 -32.26 -1.78 -19.68
C VAL A 232 -32.83 -2.45 -20.92
N ILE A 233 -32.20 -2.21 -22.07
CA ILE A 233 -32.53 -2.90 -23.32
C ILE A 233 -31.31 -3.71 -23.73
N SER A 234 -31.44 -5.03 -23.76
CA SER A 234 -30.40 -5.92 -24.25
C SER A 234 -30.61 -6.15 -25.75
N SER A 235 -29.64 -5.76 -26.56
CA SER A 235 -29.68 -5.91 -28.01
C SER A 235 -28.72 -6.99 -28.49
N TYR A 236 -29.29 -8.06 -29.04
CA TYR A 236 -28.56 -9.23 -29.49
C TYR A 236 -28.47 -9.26 -31.01
N ARG A 237 -27.32 -9.69 -31.56
CA ARG A 237 -27.21 -9.91 -33.01
C ARG A 237 -28.12 -11.06 -33.48
N THR A 238 -28.50 -11.93 -32.55
CA THR A 238 -28.66 -13.33 -32.83
C THR A 238 -29.94 -14.02 -32.38
N ASN A 239 -29.83 -14.90 -31.40
CA ASN A 239 -30.85 -15.34 -30.52
C ASN A 239 -30.96 -14.33 -29.37
N PRO A 240 -32.18 -14.13 -28.84
CA PRO A 240 -32.34 -13.55 -27.52
C PRO A 240 -31.48 -14.33 -26.52
N LEU A 241 -31.00 -13.66 -25.46
CA LEU A 241 -30.33 -14.41 -24.41
C LEU A 241 -31.33 -15.38 -23.74
N GLY A 242 -32.63 -15.08 -23.83
CA GLY A 242 -33.69 -16.04 -23.51
C GLY A 242 -33.92 -16.26 -22.02
N PHE A 243 -33.25 -15.47 -21.18
CA PHE A 243 -33.34 -15.55 -19.73
C PHE A 243 -34.64 -14.95 -19.17
N HIS A 244 -35.04 -15.41 -18.00
CA HIS A 244 -36.05 -14.76 -17.19
C HIS A 244 -35.50 -13.46 -16.59
N TRP A 245 -35.81 -12.33 -17.24
CA TRP A 245 -35.34 -11.02 -16.80
C TRP A 245 -36.34 -10.29 -15.87
N PRO A 246 -35.86 -9.38 -14.99
CA PRO A 246 -36.71 -8.42 -14.29
C PRO A 246 -37.51 -7.54 -15.26
N GLU A 247 -38.68 -7.03 -14.84
CA GLU A 247 -39.55 -6.19 -15.69
C GLU A 247 -38.88 -4.95 -16.29
N SER A 248 -37.79 -4.47 -15.66
CA SER A 248 -37.00 -3.31 -16.12
C SER A 248 -36.12 -3.61 -17.34
N VAL A 249 -35.98 -4.88 -17.73
CA VAL A 249 -35.16 -5.34 -18.85
C VAL A 249 -36.06 -5.79 -19.99
N SER A 250 -35.72 -5.38 -21.22
CA SER A 250 -36.35 -5.95 -22.42
C SER A 250 -35.29 -6.38 -23.42
N GLU A 251 -35.40 -7.59 -23.94
CA GLU A 251 -34.55 -8.05 -25.03
C GLU A 251 -35.12 -7.58 -26.37
N ARG A 252 -34.23 -7.12 -27.24
CA ARG A 252 -34.56 -6.66 -28.57
C ARG A 252 -33.55 -7.22 -29.58
N PRO A 253 -33.96 -7.46 -30.83
CA PRO A 253 -33.03 -7.84 -31.90
C PRO A 253 -31.92 -6.79 -32.13
N LEU A 254 -31.02 -7.00 -33.08
CA LEU A 254 -29.79 -6.19 -33.24
C LEU A 254 -30.09 -4.72 -33.46
N VAL A 255 -29.51 -3.81 -32.67
CA VAL A 255 -29.65 -2.38 -32.95
C VAL A 255 -28.99 -2.01 -34.28
N THR A 256 -29.72 -1.33 -35.14
CA THR A 256 -29.25 -0.89 -36.47
C THR A 256 -29.17 0.62 -36.59
N GLU A 257 -29.98 1.35 -35.84
CA GLU A 257 -29.98 2.81 -35.83
C GLU A 257 -30.31 3.34 -34.43
N VAL A 258 -29.68 4.45 -34.03
CA VAL A 258 -30.02 5.21 -32.82
C VAL A 258 -30.13 6.70 -33.17
N GLY A 259 -30.86 7.49 -32.38
CA GLY A 259 -30.99 8.92 -32.66
C GLY A 259 -31.53 9.74 -31.49
N PRO A 260 -31.51 11.08 -31.59
CA PRO A 260 -32.09 11.98 -30.59
C PRO A 260 -33.62 11.93 -30.60
N SER A 261 -34.26 12.16 -29.46
CA SER A 261 -35.73 12.35 -29.38
C SER A 261 -36.15 13.71 -29.98
N ASP A 262 -37.34 13.75 -30.60
CA ASP A 262 -37.83 14.88 -31.42
C ASP A 262 -38.19 16.17 -30.63
N GLY A 263 -37.66 16.35 -29.41
CA GLY A 263 -38.04 17.44 -28.50
C GLY A 263 -36.88 18.15 -27.79
N GLY A 264 -35.62 17.93 -28.19
CA GLY A 264 -34.47 18.57 -27.55
C GLY A 264 -34.16 18.11 -26.13
N GLY A 265 -34.77 17.01 -25.68
CA GLY A 265 -34.46 16.35 -24.41
C GLY A 265 -33.18 15.51 -24.48
N THR A 266 -32.65 15.13 -23.32
CA THR A 266 -31.45 14.26 -23.21
C THR A 266 -31.71 12.78 -23.55
N GLU A 267 -32.89 12.45 -24.09
CA GLU A 267 -33.32 11.08 -24.41
C GLU A 267 -33.09 10.75 -25.88
N GLY A 268 -32.68 9.51 -26.18
CA GLY A 268 -32.53 9.00 -27.54
C GLY A 268 -33.34 7.73 -27.79
N TRP A 269 -33.57 7.40 -29.06
CA TRP A 269 -34.29 6.22 -29.53
C TRP A 269 -33.34 5.21 -30.21
N ALA A 270 -33.78 3.96 -30.34
CA ALA A 270 -33.06 2.88 -31.01
C ALA A 270 -34.00 2.04 -31.91
N ARG A 271 -33.52 1.58 -33.06
CA ARG A 271 -34.18 0.69 -34.02
C ARG A 271 -33.45 -0.65 -34.05
N PHE A 272 -34.20 -1.74 -34.02
CA PHE A 272 -33.68 -3.10 -33.93
C PHE A 272 -33.98 -3.91 -35.21
N ALA A 273 -33.13 -4.86 -35.58
CA ALA A 273 -33.20 -5.70 -36.78
C ALA A 273 -33.25 -7.18 -36.44
N ASP A 274 -33.97 -7.96 -37.23
CA ASP A 274 -34.22 -9.38 -37.04
C ASP A 274 -33.04 -10.30 -37.43
N GLY A 275 -32.33 -10.80 -36.41
CA GLY A 275 -31.76 -12.16 -36.28
C GLY A 275 -30.48 -12.58 -37.05
N SER A 276 -29.44 -13.05 -36.33
CA SER A 276 -28.39 -14.05 -36.75
C SER A 276 -27.28 -14.33 -35.71
N VAL A 277 -26.87 -15.61 -35.44
CA VAL A 277 -26.06 -16.28 -34.31
C VAL A 277 -24.57 -15.89 -34.11
N GLU A 278 -24.11 -15.78 -32.84
CA GLU A 278 -22.72 -15.64 -32.38
C GLU A 278 -22.41 -16.78 -31.38
N LYS A 279 -21.23 -17.39 -31.50
CA LYS A 279 -20.79 -18.55 -30.70
C LYS A 279 -19.94 -18.07 -29.52
N ASN A 280 -20.33 -18.41 -28.28
CA ASN A 280 -19.54 -18.13 -27.08
C ASN A 280 -18.44 -19.19 -26.88
N GLN A 281 -17.25 -18.75 -26.45
CA GLN A 281 -16.15 -19.61 -26.00
C GLN A 281 -16.10 -19.68 -24.46
N PHE A 282 -15.64 -20.81 -23.93
CA PHE A 282 -15.58 -21.12 -22.48
C PHE A 282 -14.12 -21.29 -22.04
N TYR A 283 -13.80 -20.98 -20.78
CA TYR A 283 -12.45 -21.19 -20.21
C TYR A 283 -12.54 -21.57 -18.72
N SER A 284 -11.78 -22.59 -18.29
CA SER A 284 -11.59 -22.95 -16.88
C SER A 284 -10.14 -22.72 -16.44
N PHE A 285 -9.90 -22.28 -15.20
CA PHE A 285 -8.54 -22.00 -14.71
C PHE A 285 -7.63 -23.24 -14.58
N PRO A 286 -8.15 -24.44 -14.23
CA PRO A 286 -7.36 -25.68 -14.27
C PRO A 286 -6.82 -26.01 -15.67
N MET A 287 -7.50 -25.58 -16.73
CA MET A 287 -7.00 -25.76 -18.10
C MET A 287 -5.65 -25.06 -18.30
N PHE A 288 -5.51 -23.81 -17.84
CA PHE A 288 -4.24 -23.08 -17.93
C PHE A 288 -3.11 -23.79 -17.15
N ASP A 289 -3.46 -24.41 -16.02
CA ASP A 289 -2.50 -25.14 -15.19
C ASP A 289 -2.09 -26.47 -15.80
N ALA A 290 -3.03 -27.20 -16.41
CA ALA A 290 -2.75 -28.42 -17.16
C ALA A 290 -1.90 -28.14 -18.40
N GLN A 291 -2.22 -27.06 -19.15
CA GLN A 291 -1.41 -26.56 -20.26
C GLN A 291 -0.01 -26.18 -19.82
N ALA A 292 0.12 -25.47 -18.69
CA ALA A 292 1.40 -25.10 -18.14
C ALA A 292 2.22 -26.34 -17.70
N LEU A 293 1.62 -27.29 -16.99
CA LEU A 293 2.33 -28.51 -16.57
C LEU A 293 2.75 -29.34 -17.77
N TRP A 294 1.88 -29.51 -18.77
CA TRP A 294 2.22 -30.18 -20.02
C TRP A 294 3.41 -29.50 -20.71
N THR A 295 3.37 -28.17 -20.82
CA THR A 295 4.44 -27.36 -21.41
C THR A 295 5.74 -27.53 -20.63
N VAL A 296 5.69 -27.45 -19.31
CA VAL A 296 6.86 -27.64 -18.45
C VAL A 296 7.45 -29.04 -18.60
N ARG A 297 6.61 -30.08 -18.65
CA ARG A 297 7.08 -31.45 -18.87
C ARG A 297 7.73 -31.62 -20.24
N TYR A 298 7.22 -30.99 -21.29
CA TYR A 298 7.91 -30.96 -22.58
C TYR A 298 9.27 -30.27 -22.47
N LEU A 299 9.32 -29.08 -21.86
CA LEU A 299 10.54 -28.30 -21.70
C LEU A 299 11.62 -29.03 -20.89
N THR A 300 11.22 -29.88 -19.94
CA THR A 300 12.12 -30.70 -19.11
C THR A 300 12.23 -32.16 -19.60
N GLY A 301 11.92 -32.44 -20.88
CA GLY A 301 12.15 -33.75 -21.51
C GLY A 301 11.19 -34.88 -21.11
N GLY A 302 10.21 -34.61 -20.24
CA GLY A 302 9.20 -35.55 -19.77
C GLY A 302 8.06 -35.82 -20.77
N ILE A 303 8.00 -35.07 -21.87
CA ILE A 303 7.11 -35.29 -23.03
C ILE A 303 7.94 -35.11 -24.30
N GLN A 304 7.78 -36.03 -25.26
CA GLN A 304 8.35 -35.90 -26.61
C GLN A 304 7.25 -35.46 -27.55
N LEU A 305 7.51 -34.44 -28.37
CA LEU A 305 6.53 -33.99 -29.36
C LEU A 305 6.49 -34.98 -30.54
N PRO A 306 5.29 -35.26 -31.08
CA PRO A 306 5.17 -36.00 -32.33
C PRO A 306 5.62 -35.11 -33.51
N SER A 307 5.71 -35.68 -34.70
CA SER A 307 6.07 -34.93 -35.91
C SER A 307 5.05 -33.84 -36.23
N SER A 308 5.44 -32.82 -37.00
CA SER A 308 4.53 -31.73 -37.40
C SER A 308 3.25 -32.27 -38.07
N ALA A 309 3.38 -33.29 -38.92
CA ALA A 309 2.23 -33.89 -39.61
C ALA A 309 1.27 -34.60 -38.64
N GLU A 310 1.79 -35.24 -37.59
CA GLU A 310 0.97 -35.87 -36.55
C GLU A 310 0.29 -34.82 -35.67
N MET A 311 0.96 -33.70 -35.36
CA MET A 311 0.35 -32.58 -34.63
C MET A 311 -0.77 -31.91 -35.45
N ASP A 312 -0.56 -31.72 -36.75
CA ASP A 312 -1.59 -31.18 -37.66
C ASP A 312 -2.79 -32.12 -37.76
N ALA A 313 -2.53 -33.44 -37.83
CA ALA A 313 -3.57 -34.47 -37.87
C ALA A 313 -4.37 -34.53 -36.56
N ASP A 314 -3.73 -34.37 -35.40
CA ASP A 314 -4.39 -34.33 -34.09
C ASP A 314 -5.33 -33.13 -33.95
N THR A 315 -4.96 -31.98 -34.52
CA THR A 315 -5.75 -30.74 -34.42
C THR A 315 -7.06 -30.78 -35.20
N LYS A 316 -7.09 -31.49 -36.34
CA LYS A 316 -8.21 -31.47 -37.29
C LYS A 316 -9.56 -31.93 -36.69
N PRO A 317 -9.66 -33.06 -35.97
CA PRO A 317 -10.91 -33.49 -35.33
C PRO A 317 -11.45 -32.49 -34.30
N TRP A 318 -10.58 -31.78 -33.57
CA TRP A 318 -11.00 -30.75 -32.61
C TRP A 318 -11.66 -29.57 -33.31
N LEU A 319 -11.06 -29.07 -34.40
CA LEU A 319 -11.61 -27.97 -35.20
C LEU A 319 -12.95 -28.36 -35.86
N GLU A 320 -13.06 -29.58 -36.38
CA GLU A 320 -14.31 -30.09 -36.96
C GLU A 320 -15.42 -30.20 -35.90
N ARG A 321 -15.09 -30.69 -34.70
CA ARG A 321 -16.03 -30.79 -33.57
C ARG A 321 -16.44 -29.40 -33.06
N GLU A 322 -15.51 -28.45 -32.94
CA GLU A 322 -15.80 -27.06 -32.55
C GLU A 322 -16.71 -26.36 -33.58
N ALA A 323 -16.46 -26.57 -34.87
CA ALA A 323 -17.30 -26.02 -35.93
C ALA A 323 -18.74 -26.57 -35.87
N ALA A 324 -18.90 -27.83 -35.46
CA ALA A 324 -20.17 -28.55 -35.38
C ALA A 324 -20.99 -28.32 -34.11
N LEU A 325 -20.47 -27.59 -33.10
CA LEU A 325 -21.16 -27.35 -31.83
C LEU A 325 -22.53 -26.67 -32.02
N LYS A 326 -23.55 -27.19 -31.34
CA LYS A 326 -24.94 -26.72 -31.37
C LYS A 326 -25.49 -26.27 -30.03
N SER A 327 -24.79 -26.55 -28.92
CA SER A 327 -25.24 -26.23 -27.57
C SER A 327 -24.08 -25.87 -26.63
N HIS A 328 -24.40 -25.17 -25.53
CA HIS A 328 -23.44 -24.90 -24.44
C HIS A 328 -22.90 -26.21 -23.84
N GLN A 329 -23.76 -27.24 -23.74
CA GLN A 329 -23.41 -28.57 -23.29
C GLN A 329 -22.30 -29.22 -24.13
N GLU A 330 -22.49 -29.25 -25.46
CA GLU A 330 -21.49 -29.82 -26.38
C GLU A 330 -20.16 -29.06 -26.33
N ALA A 331 -20.20 -27.75 -26.08
CA ALA A 331 -19.01 -26.93 -25.94
C ALA A 331 -18.27 -27.19 -24.62
N VAL A 332 -18.99 -27.41 -23.52
CA VAL A 332 -18.43 -27.86 -22.25
C VAL A 332 -17.82 -29.26 -22.39
N ASP A 333 -18.50 -30.19 -23.07
CA ASP A 333 -17.96 -31.53 -23.36
C ASP A 333 -16.65 -31.42 -24.15
N LEU A 334 -16.62 -30.62 -25.21
CA LEU A 334 -15.41 -30.39 -26.03
C LEU A 334 -14.24 -29.88 -25.18
N GLN A 335 -14.47 -28.85 -24.36
CA GLN A 335 -13.41 -28.28 -23.52
C GLN A 335 -12.99 -29.22 -22.37
N THR A 336 -13.94 -29.97 -21.82
CA THR A 336 -13.67 -30.97 -20.78
C THR A 336 -12.80 -32.08 -21.34
N ASP A 337 -13.15 -32.63 -22.50
CA ASP A 337 -12.36 -33.68 -23.18
C ASP A 337 -10.93 -33.20 -23.46
N TYR A 338 -10.80 -31.96 -23.97
CA TYR A 338 -9.49 -31.35 -24.19
C TYR A 338 -8.69 -31.23 -22.89
N THR A 339 -9.30 -30.68 -21.84
CA THR A 339 -8.63 -30.42 -20.56
C THR A 339 -8.23 -31.71 -19.84
N VAL A 340 -9.13 -32.70 -19.80
CA VAL A 340 -8.89 -34.02 -19.20
C VAL A 340 -7.86 -34.81 -20.00
N GLY A 341 -7.93 -34.75 -21.33
CA GLY A 341 -6.94 -35.36 -22.22
C GLY A 341 -5.54 -34.80 -21.96
N LEU A 342 -5.43 -33.48 -21.89
CA LEU A 342 -4.18 -32.79 -21.61
C LEU A 342 -3.64 -33.10 -20.20
N ALA A 343 -4.52 -33.10 -19.19
CA ALA A 343 -4.16 -33.45 -17.81
C ALA A 343 -3.63 -34.89 -17.69
N LYS A 344 -4.23 -35.84 -18.42
CA LYS A 344 -3.74 -37.23 -18.50
C LYS A 344 -2.34 -37.29 -19.12
N GLN A 345 -2.13 -36.63 -20.26
CA GLN A 345 -0.80 -36.57 -20.89
C GLN A 345 0.25 -35.93 -19.98
N ALA A 346 -0.12 -34.85 -19.29
CA ALA A 346 0.72 -34.13 -18.35
C ALA A 346 0.96 -34.89 -17.03
N ASN A 347 0.29 -36.03 -16.79
CA ASN A 347 0.28 -36.73 -15.50
C ASN A 347 -0.07 -35.76 -14.35
N TYR A 348 -1.13 -34.98 -14.55
CA TYR A 348 -1.53 -33.91 -13.64
C TYR A 348 -1.97 -34.44 -12.26
N GLY A 349 -2.39 -35.71 -12.18
CA GLY A 349 -2.67 -36.40 -10.91
C GLY A 349 -4.07 -36.15 -10.33
N PHE A 350 -4.90 -35.34 -10.99
CA PHE A 350 -6.27 -35.03 -10.57
C PHE A 350 -7.26 -35.15 -11.73
N ASP A 351 -8.50 -35.52 -11.41
CA ASP A 351 -9.62 -35.48 -12.35
C ASP A 351 -10.10 -34.04 -12.52
N LEU A 352 -9.88 -33.47 -13.70
CA LEU A 352 -10.27 -32.10 -14.05
C LEU A 352 -11.67 -32.04 -14.70
N ASP A 353 -12.42 -33.14 -14.75
CA ASP A 353 -13.79 -33.15 -15.26
C ASP A 353 -14.74 -32.37 -14.31
N ALA A 354 -14.99 -31.12 -14.66
CA ALA A 354 -15.97 -30.23 -14.05
C ALA A 354 -17.26 -30.08 -14.88
N SER A 355 -17.46 -30.93 -15.90
CA SER A 355 -18.58 -30.82 -16.85
C SER A 355 -19.93 -30.75 -16.15
N LYS A 356 -20.19 -31.65 -15.19
CA LYS A 356 -21.43 -31.68 -14.39
C LYS A 356 -21.66 -30.39 -13.59
N LEU A 357 -20.61 -29.73 -13.12
CA LEU A 357 -20.72 -28.45 -12.43
C LEU A 357 -21.11 -27.34 -13.40
N PHE A 358 -20.50 -27.34 -14.59
CA PHE A 358 -20.90 -26.43 -15.66
C PHE A 358 -22.33 -26.68 -16.13
N TYR A 359 -22.79 -27.93 -16.25
CA TYR A 359 -24.18 -28.24 -16.61
C TYR A 359 -25.15 -27.68 -15.59
N LYS A 360 -24.95 -28.00 -14.31
CA LYS A 360 -25.76 -27.43 -13.23
C LYS A 360 -25.73 -25.90 -13.22
N TRP A 361 -24.56 -25.31 -13.50
CA TRP A 361 -24.40 -23.86 -13.56
C TRP A 361 -25.15 -23.24 -14.74
N PHE A 362 -25.08 -23.84 -15.94
CA PHE A 362 -25.86 -23.44 -17.10
C PHE A 362 -27.35 -23.58 -16.84
N ASP A 363 -27.80 -24.70 -16.30
CA ASP A 363 -29.20 -24.92 -15.95
C ASP A 363 -29.69 -23.84 -14.97
N SER A 364 -28.92 -23.58 -13.89
CA SER A 364 -29.26 -22.54 -12.90
C SER A 364 -29.26 -21.13 -13.51
N ARG A 365 -28.34 -20.85 -14.44
CA ARG A 365 -28.23 -19.57 -15.16
C ARG A 365 -29.41 -19.36 -16.11
N ASP A 366 -29.79 -20.41 -16.82
CA ASP A 366 -30.87 -20.40 -17.80
C ASP A 366 -32.24 -20.35 -17.09
N GLU A 367 -32.36 -20.94 -15.89
CA GLU A 367 -33.53 -20.83 -15.00
C GLU A 367 -33.72 -19.40 -14.45
N ASP A 368 -32.69 -18.81 -13.84
CA ASP A 368 -32.75 -17.44 -13.32
C ASP A 368 -31.37 -16.78 -13.29
N ILE A 369 -31.13 -15.94 -14.30
CA ILE A 369 -29.88 -15.20 -14.46
C ILE A 369 -29.63 -14.16 -13.35
N THR A 370 -30.64 -13.82 -12.54
CA THR A 370 -30.48 -12.88 -11.42
C THR A 370 -30.03 -13.55 -10.13
N THR A 371 -30.20 -14.87 -10.00
CA THR A 371 -29.87 -15.61 -8.77
C THR A 371 -28.87 -16.75 -8.99
N TYR A 372 -28.53 -17.11 -10.24
CA TYR A 372 -27.64 -18.25 -10.51
C TYR A 372 -26.25 -18.18 -9.85
N ARG A 373 -25.74 -16.97 -9.58
CA ARG A 373 -24.48 -16.73 -8.85
C ARG A 373 -24.61 -16.95 -7.34
N ASP A 374 -25.83 -17.03 -6.82
CA ASP A 374 -26.13 -17.36 -5.43
C ASP A 374 -26.21 -18.87 -5.18
N GLY A 375 -26.23 -19.66 -6.26
CA GLY A 375 -26.26 -21.11 -6.21
C GLY A 375 -25.02 -21.68 -5.51
N GLN A 376 -25.24 -22.69 -4.68
CA GLN A 376 -24.16 -23.45 -4.04
C GLN A 376 -23.78 -24.64 -4.92
N TYR A 377 -22.48 -24.77 -5.17
CA TYR A 377 -21.89 -25.87 -5.93
C TYR A 377 -20.98 -26.69 -5.01
N VAL A 378 -20.87 -27.98 -5.30
CA VAL A 378 -19.94 -28.85 -4.58
C VAL A 378 -18.60 -28.80 -5.29
N SER A 379 -17.55 -28.40 -4.59
CA SER A 379 -16.20 -28.40 -5.14
C SER A 379 -15.82 -29.81 -5.57
N LYS A 380 -15.38 -29.95 -6.83
CA LYS A 380 -14.91 -31.22 -7.39
C LYS A 380 -13.67 -31.75 -6.65
N PHE A 381 -12.83 -30.85 -6.16
CA PHE A 381 -11.56 -31.19 -5.52
C PHE A 381 -11.69 -31.46 -4.02
N THR A 382 -12.55 -30.73 -3.32
CA THR A 382 -12.73 -30.88 -1.87
C THR A 382 -13.94 -31.73 -1.48
N GLY A 383 -14.89 -31.93 -2.40
CA GLY A 383 -16.19 -32.53 -2.11
C GLY A 383 -17.08 -31.68 -1.20
N LYS A 384 -16.68 -30.45 -0.87
CA LYS A 384 -17.43 -29.56 0.03
C LYS A 384 -18.44 -28.74 -0.76
N LEU A 385 -19.66 -28.67 -0.24
CA LEU A 385 -20.65 -27.70 -0.69
C LEU A 385 -20.18 -26.31 -0.28
N ALA A 386 -20.11 -25.39 -1.23
CA ALA A 386 -19.78 -24.01 -0.95
C ALA A 386 -20.82 -23.36 -0.04
N ALA A 387 -20.40 -22.49 0.87
CA ALA A 387 -21.31 -21.68 1.66
C ALA A 387 -22.17 -20.77 0.75
N PRO A 388 -23.43 -20.48 1.11
CA PRO A 388 -24.22 -19.53 0.35
C PRO A 388 -23.60 -18.13 0.50
N PRO A 389 -23.76 -17.24 -0.49
CA PRO A 389 -23.25 -15.89 -0.34
C PRO A 389 -23.98 -15.17 0.80
N ALA A 390 -23.24 -14.39 1.60
CA ALA A 390 -23.80 -13.63 2.70
C ALA A 390 -24.75 -12.50 2.24
N THR A 391 -24.61 -12.05 0.99
CA THR A 391 -25.52 -11.11 0.35
C THR A 391 -25.82 -11.63 -1.05
N PRO A 392 -27.10 -11.76 -1.43
CA PRO A 392 -27.47 -12.18 -2.80
C PRO A 392 -26.78 -11.30 -3.85
N PHE A 393 -26.39 -11.90 -4.97
CA PHE A 393 -25.58 -11.30 -6.02
C PHE A 393 -26.16 -9.97 -6.50
N MET A 394 -27.47 -9.89 -6.72
CA MET A 394 -28.15 -8.66 -7.15
C MET A 394 -28.23 -7.59 -6.07
N SER A 395 -28.04 -7.94 -4.80
CA SER A 395 -28.00 -7.03 -3.66
C SER A 395 -26.57 -6.65 -3.24
N ALA A 396 -25.56 -7.40 -3.68
CA ALA A 396 -24.16 -7.24 -3.27
C ALA A 396 -23.48 -6.04 -3.95
N MET A 397 -23.82 -4.81 -3.56
CA MET A 397 -23.35 -3.56 -4.19
C MET A 397 -21.85 -3.25 -3.97
N ASP A 398 -21.22 -3.95 -3.04
CA ASP A 398 -19.79 -3.88 -2.73
C ASP A 398 -19.16 -5.24 -2.96
N ASP A 399 -18.22 -5.28 -3.90
CA ASP A 399 -17.47 -6.48 -4.27
C ASP A 399 -15.98 -6.34 -4.00
N SER A 400 -15.62 -5.40 -3.12
CA SER A 400 -14.27 -5.30 -2.60
C SER A 400 -13.88 -6.61 -1.93
N LEU A 401 -12.60 -6.97 -2.10
CA LEU A 401 -12.03 -8.13 -1.42
C LEU A 401 -12.24 -8.03 0.10
N SER A 402 -12.23 -6.82 0.67
CA SER A 402 -12.56 -6.56 2.08
C SER A 402 -13.98 -6.98 2.46
N THR A 403 -15.00 -6.67 1.65
CA THR A 403 -16.39 -7.02 1.95
C THR A 403 -16.68 -8.49 1.69
N PHE A 404 -16.03 -9.08 0.68
CA PHE A 404 -16.05 -10.53 0.47
C PHE A 404 -15.39 -11.28 1.64
N LEU A 405 -14.25 -10.81 2.12
CA LEU A 405 -13.53 -11.38 3.27
C LEU A 405 -14.25 -11.16 4.60
N ALA A 406 -14.88 -9.99 4.80
CA ALA A 406 -15.63 -9.66 6.01
C ALA A 406 -16.79 -10.64 6.27
N ASN A 407 -17.33 -11.25 5.21
CA ASN A 407 -18.40 -12.23 5.28
C ASN A 407 -17.91 -13.68 5.44
N GLY A 408 -16.60 -13.91 5.44
CA GLY A 408 -16.03 -15.25 5.40
C GLY A 408 -14.66 -15.33 6.07
N LYS A 409 -14.57 -14.99 7.36
CA LYS A 409 -13.79 -15.71 8.40
C LYS A 409 -13.72 -14.89 9.69
N ASP A 410 -13.63 -15.65 10.78
CA ASP A 410 -13.21 -15.20 12.11
C ASP A 410 -11.95 -14.31 12.04
N GLU A 411 -12.14 -13.01 12.22
CA GLU A 411 -11.10 -12.10 12.68
C GLU A 411 -11.63 -11.42 13.95
N LEU A 412 -10.74 -11.26 14.93
CA LEU A 412 -10.96 -10.68 16.26
C LEU A 412 -12.06 -9.60 16.28
N ARG A 413 -13.27 -9.98 16.69
CA ARG A 413 -14.25 -9.03 17.20
C ARG A 413 -13.70 -8.52 18.53
N LEU A 414 -13.16 -7.31 18.54
CA LEU A 414 -13.15 -6.51 19.76
C LEU A 414 -14.60 -6.50 20.27
N GLU A 415 -14.84 -7.01 21.47
CA GLU A 415 -16.14 -6.84 22.12
C GLU A 415 -16.48 -5.34 22.14
N GLY A 416 -17.59 -4.97 21.52
CA GLY A 416 -18.00 -3.57 21.32
C GLY A 416 -17.58 -2.92 20.00
N ALA A 417 -17.27 -3.69 18.95
CA ALA A 417 -17.03 -3.16 17.61
C ALA A 417 -18.20 -2.24 17.16
N ILE A 418 -17.84 -0.99 16.86
CA ILE A 418 -18.77 0.04 16.37
C ILE A 418 -19.23 -0.37 14.97
N ALA A 419 -20.54 -0.43 14.76
CA ALA A 419 -21.10 -0.76 13.46
C ALA A 419 -20.60 0.24 12.39
N PRO A 420 -20.23 -0.19 11.17
CA PRO A 420 -19.63 0.67 10.14
C PRO A 420 -20.42 1.96 9.84
N GLU A 421 -21.75 1.91 9.96
CA GLU A 421 -22.66 3.04 9.82
C GLU A 421 -22.50 4.15 10.88
N ASN A 422 -21.84 3.83 12.00
CA ASN A 422 -21.54 4.76 13.09
C ASN A 422 -20.10 5.30 13.03
N LEU A 423 -19.31 4.92 12.02
CA LEU A 423 -17.99 5.50 11.81
C LEU A 423 -18.12 6.87 11.13
N PRO A 424 -17.41 7.91 11.62
CA PRO A 424 -17.45 9.22 11.00
C PRO A 424 -16.79 9.21 9.61
N GLU A 425 -17.23 10.11 8.72
CA GLU A 425 -16.48 10.41 7.49
C GLU A 425 -15.13 11.04 7.88
N VAL A 426 -14.03 10.49 7.37
CA VAL A 426 -12.67 10.95 7.70
C VAL A 426 -12.01 11.57 6.48
N THR A 427 -11.48 12.78 6.64
CA THR A 427 -10.55 13.39 5.70
C THR A 427 -9.22 13.65 6.41
N CYS A 428 -8.13 13.07 5.90
CA CYS A 428 -6.78 13.32 6.40
C CYS A 428 -6.00 14.17 5.40
N TYR A 429 -5.35 15.24 5.88
CA TYR A 429 -4.49 16.13 5.09
C TYR A 429 -3.04 15.98 5.54
N GLU A 430 -2.15 15.68 4.61
CA GLU A 430 -0.71 15.58 4.83
C GLU A 430 -0.01 16.56 3.89
N LYS A 431 0.90 17.38 4.43
CA LYS A 431 1.61 18.38 3.63
C LYS A 431 2.72 17.79 2.77
N GLN A 432 3.30 16.67 3.18
CA GLN A 432 4.36 15.98 2.45
C GLN A 432 3.81 15.14 1.28
N ASP A 433 4.72 14.66 0.43
CA ASP A 433 4.43 13.83 -0.74
C ASP A 433 4.17 12.36 -0.44
N ASP A 434 4.39 11.94 0.81
CA ASP A 434 4.15 10.60 1.30
C ASP A 434 3.88 10.58 2.81
N CYS A 435 3.26 9.50 3.29
CA CYS A 435 3.02 9.30 4.72
C CYS A 435 4.32 8.95 5.46
N GLY A 436 4.35 9.23 6.77
CA GLY A 436 5.45 8.86 7.66
C GLY A 436 5.88 9.96 8.63
N GLY A 437 5.40 11.19 8.46
CA GLY A 437 5.76 12.31 9.34
C GLY A 437 7.27 12.51 9.37
N LEU A 438 7.88 12.45 10.56
CA LEU A 438 9.33 12.54 10.75
C LEU A 438 10.11 11.41 10.06
N TRP A 439 9.52 10.21 9.90
CA TRP A 439 10.17 9.05 9.29
C TRP A 439 10.33 9.18 7.77
N ASN A 440 9.59 10.09 7.13
CA ASN A 440 9.75 10.41 5.71
C ASN A 440 10.96 11.33 5.51
N TYR A 441 12.14 10.73 5.38
CA TYR A 441 13.39 11.47 5.19
C TYR A 441 13.37 12.31 3.91
N THR A 442 13.87 13.54 4.02
CA THR A 442 14.16 14.43 2.90
C THR A 442 15.54 15.05 3.08
N TRP A 443 16.26 15.27 1.98
CA TRP A 443 17.53 15.98 1.99
C TRP A 443 17.38 17.50 2.17
N ARG A 444 16.15 18.03 1.96
CA ARG A 444 15.86 19.47 2.07
C ARG A 444 15.91 19.94 3.51
N THR A 445 16.25 21.21 3.70
CA THR A 445 16.33 21.91 5.00
C THR A 445 15.68 23.29 4.85
N GLY A 446 15.20 23.90 5.94
CA GLY A 446 14.43 25.15 5.87
C GLY A 446 13.05 24.96 5.23
N THR A 447 12.92 25.20 3.93
CA THR A 447 11.65 25.06 3.18
C THR A 447 11.71 23.95 2.13
N ASP A 448 10.57 23.31 1.87
CA ASP A 448 10.41 22.33 0.80
C ASP A 448 10.23 22.97 -0.59
N GLU A 449 10.02 22.16 -1.62
CA GLU A 449 9.80 22.64 -3.00
C GLU A 449 8.55 23.51 -3.21
N TYR A 450 7.61 23.53 -2.26
CA TYR A 450 6.38 24.30 -2.33
C TYR A 450 6.41 25.55 -1.43
N GLY A 451 7.55 25.80 -0.77
CA GLY A 451 7.74 26.93 0.15
C GLY A 451 7.16 26.71 1.54
N GLU A 452 6.74 25.48 1.87
CA GLU A 452 6.31 25.13 3.23
C GLU A 452 7.54 24.79 4.08
N ASN A 453 7.48 25.00 5.39
CA ASN A 453 8.58 24.60 6.28
C ASN A 453 8.77 23.07 6.21
N VAL A 454 10.02 22.63 6.07
CA VAL A 454 10.38 21.20 6.09
C VAL A 454 9.89 20.58 7.40
N HIS A 455 9.25 19.42 7.32
CA HIS A 455 8.78 18.72 8.53
C HIS A 455 9.86 17.86 9.17
N GLY A 456 10.61 17.13 8.33
CA GLY A 456 11.56 16.13 8.76
C GLY A 456 12.76 16.73 9.50
N SER A 457 12.97 16.25 10.73
CA SER A 457 14.15 16.54 11.55
C SER A 457 15.13 15.36 11.61
N MET A 458 14.86 14.30 10.85
CA MET A 458 15.72 13.12 10.78
C MET A 458 16.87 13.33 9.80
N TYR A 459 18.03 12.75 10.11
CA TYR A 459 19.27 12.81 9.34
C TYR A 459 19.66 11.43 8.80
N ARG A 460 20.62 11.41 7.87
CA ARG A 460 21.28 10.16 7.46
C ARG A 460 21.98 9.51 8.64
N SER A 461 22.00 8.19 8.66
CA SER A 461 22.57 7.37 9.73
C SER A 461 21.82 7.45 11.06
N LEU A 462 20.56 7.89 11.05
CA LEU A 462 19.68 7.79 12.21
C LEU A 462 19.26 6.34 12.45
N TRP A 463 19.48 5.88 13.68
CA TRP A 463 19.05 4.57 14.19
C TRP A 463 18.09 4.80 15.33
N SER A 464 17.24 3.81 15.62
CA SER A 464 16.38 3.83 16.80
C SER A 464 17.18 4.27 18.03
N ASN A 465 16.68 5.23 18.79
CA ASN A 465 17.34 5.70 20.00
C ASN A 465 16.95 4.87 21.23
N GLY A 466 15.75 4.28 21.23
CA GLY A 466 15.28 3.27 22.18
C GLY A 466 15.11 1.88 21.55
N PRO A 467 14.91 0.83 22.35
CA PRO A 467 14.72 -0.53 21.86
C PRO A 467 13.41 -0.66 21.09
N LYS A 468 13.44 -1.32 19.93
CA LYS A 468 12.25 -1.50 19.09
C LYS A 468 11.13 -2.25 19.82
N GLU A 469 11.48 -3.10 20.77
CA GLU A 469 10.57 -3.90 21.59
C GLU A 469 9.65 -3.02 22.44
N ALA A 470 10.08 -1.79 22.78
CA ALA A 470 9.26 -0.85 23.54
C ALA A 470 8.27 -0.04 22.67
N LEU A 471 8.41 -0.08 21.34
CA LEU A 471 7.57 0.62 20.37
C LEU A 471 6.83 -0.32 19.41
N GLU A 472 6.96 -1.63 19.60
CA GLU A 472 6.34 -2.65 18.75
C GLU A 472 4.80 -2.63 18.87
N TYR A 473 4.10 -2.75 17.74
CA TYR A 473 2.65 -2.91 17.75
C TYR A 473 2.27 -4.37 18.04
N PRO A 474 1.36 -4.63 19.00
CA PRO A 474 0.96 -6.00 19.34
C PRO A 474 0.15 -6.72 18.25
N ASP A 475 -0.52 -5.97 17.37
CA ASP A 475 -1.32 -6.49 16.24
C ASP A 475 -0.50 -6.67 14.94
N TYR A 476 0.77 -6.27 14.96
CA TYR A 476 1.69 -6.33 13.83
C TYR A 476 3.14 -6.35 14.33
N THR A 477 3.67 -7.51 14.72
CA THR A 477 5.02 -7.59 15.32
C THR A 477 6.13 -7.39 14.29
N PHE A 478 7.32 -7.02 14.74
CA PHE A 478 8.52 -6.91 13.89
C PHE A 478 8.85 -8.22 13.18
N GLU A 479 8.64 -9.36 13.86
CA GLU A 479 8.81 -10.68 13.26
C GLU A 479 7.80 -10.99 12.17
N GLN A 480 6.53 -10.64 12.40
CA GLN A 480 5.50 -10.80 11.37
C GLN A 480 5.84 -9.99 10.11
N HIS A 481 6.44 -8.82 10.30
CA HIS A 481 6.82 -7.94 9.20
C HIS A 481 8.09 -8.42 8.46
N PHE A 482 9.17 -8.68 9.19
CA PHE A 482 10.48 -9.00 8.60
C PHE A 482 10.70 -10.51 8.36
N GLY A 483 9.76 -11.37 8.78
CA GLY A 483 9.85 -12.83 8.62
C GLY A 483 10.82 -13.51 9.60
N GLY A 484 11.27 -12.81 10.64
CA GLY A 484 12.18 -13.29 11.67
C GLY A 484 12.65 -12.16 12.60
N PRO A 485 13.36 -12.48 13.69
CA PRO A 485 13.83 -11.46 14.63
C PRO A 485 14.98 -10.65 14.02
N ILE A 486 14.98 -9.34 14.27
CA ILE A 486 16.03 -8.38 13.87
C ILE A 486 16.66 -7.73 15.12
N PRO A 487 17.84 -7.09 15.04
CA PRO A 487 18.45 -6.37 16.16
C PRO A 487 17.53 -5.33 16.80
N SER A 488 17.73 -5.01 18.08
CA SER A 488 16.84 -4.12 18.86
C SER A 488 16.88 -2.65 18.46
N PHE A 489 17.94 -2.21 17.77
CA PHE A 489 18.08 -0.82 17.31
C PHE A 489 18.15 -0.77 15.78
N PRO A 490 17.04 -0.87 15.06
CA PRO A 490 17.03 -0.76 13.60
C PRO A 490 17.33 0.66 13.09
N PRO A 491 17.87 0.82 11.88
CA PRO A 491 17.99 2.13 11.23
C PRO A 491 16.61 2.70 10.88
N ARG A 492 16.55 4.01 10.61
CA ARG A 492 15.33 4.72 10.20
C ARG A 492 14.55 4.01 9.10
N GLU A 493 15.23 3.49 8.09
CA GLU A 493 14.57 2.83 6.95
C GLU A 493 13.80 1.58 7.35
N ALA A 494 14.34 0.78 8.26
CA ALA A 494 13.65 -0.40 8.78
C ALA A 494 12.42 -0.02 9.63
N LEU A 495 12.50 1.02 10.46
CA LEU A 495 11.33 1.50 11.19
C LEU A 495 10.26 2.09 10.26
N ARG A 496 10.66 2.80 9.19
CA ARG A 496 9.73 3.29 8.16
C ARG A 496 9.07 2.13 7.42
N ASP A 497 9.83 1.10 7.04
CA ASP A 497 9.30 -0.09 6.34
C ASP A 497 8.28 -0.83 7.21
N TYR A 498 8.59 -1.00 8.50
CA TYR A 498 7.68 -1.58 9.49
C TYR A 498 6.34 -0.82 9.61
N LEU A 499 6.39 0.51 9.73
CA LEU A 499 5.19 1.36 9.75
C LEU A 499 4.38 1.21 8.45
N TRP A 500 5.05 1.26 7.31
CA TRP A 500 4.41 1.07 6.00
C TRP A 500 3.81 -0.32 5.84
N GLY A 501 4.47 -1.37 6.37
CA GLY A 501 3.95 -2.72 6.40
C GLY A 501 2.61 -2.81 7.11
N ARG A 502 2.50 -2.23 8.32
CA ARG A 502 1.24 -2.17 9.08
C ARG A 502 0.18 -1.38 8.31
N TRP A 503 0.51 -0.18 7.80
CA TRP A 503 -0.48 0.67 7.11
C TRP A 503 -0.94 0.09 5.76
N ASN A 504 -0.07 -0.62 5.04
CA ASN A 504 -0.42 -1.31 3.81
C ASN A 504 -1.32 -2.52 4.06
N LYS A 505 -1.09 -3.27 5.15
CA LYS A 505 -1.97 -4.38 5.57
C LYS A 505 -3.43 -3.94 5.71
N TYR A 506 -3.67 -2.71 6.17
CA TYR A 506 -5.00 -2.12 6.34
C TYR A 506 -5.42 -1.16 5.22
N ASN A 507 -4.62 -1.02 4.16
CA ASN A 507 -4.88 -0.15 3.02
C ASN A 507 -5.24 1.30 3.41
N LEU A 508 -4.45 1.92 4.30
CA LEU A 508 -4.76 3.25 4.85
C LEU A 508 -4.38 4.41 3.91
N LYS A 509 -3.44 4.22 2.98
CA LYS A 509 -2.91 5.29 2.10
C LYS A 509 -4.01 6.05 1.34
N PRO A 510 -5.04 5.40 0.76
CA PRO A 510 -6.11 6.11 0.04
C PRO A 510 -6.94 7.07 0.91
N MET A 511 -6.89 6.96 2.24
CA MET A 511 -7.60 7.86 3.16
C MET A 511 -6.85 9.18 3.38
N VAL A 512 -5.61 9.30 2.89
CA VAL A 512 -4.74 10.46 3.10
C VAL A 512 -4.65 11.30 1.82
N THR A 513 -4.94 12.58 1.95
CA THR A 513 -4.76 13.57 0.90
C THR A 513 -3.38 14.21 1.05
N LEU A 514 -2.41 13.72 0.28
CA LEU A 514 -1.01 14.15 0.27
C LEU A 514 -0.84 15.51 -0.43
N LEU A 515 0.26 16.22 -0.13
CA LEU A 515 0.59 17.54 -0.69
C LEU A 515 -0.49 18.60 -0.45
N HIS A 516 -1.12 18.53 0.72
CA HIS A 516 -2.18 19.42 1.14
C HIS A 516 -1.84 20.01 2.51
N SER A 517 -1.45 21.29 2.53
CA SER A 517 -1.08 22.00 3.76
C SER A 517 -2.31 22.71 4.35
N VAL A 518 -2.66 22.39 5.59
CA VAL A 518 -3.73 23.08 6.33
C VAL A 518 -3.27 24.50 6.67
N GLN A 519 -4.04 25.50 6.25
CA GLN A 519 -3.70 26.91 6.36
C GLN A 519 -4.41 27.58 7.53
N SER A 520 -5.67 27.21 7.79
CA SER A 520 -6.42 27.75 8.93
C SER A 520 -7.48 26.77 9.44
N VAL A 521 -7.68 26.73 10.74
CA VAL A 521 -8.77 26.03 11.43
C VAL A 521 -9.37 26.99 12.44
N ASN A 522 -10.67 27.26 12.28
CA ASN A 522 -11.43 28.11 13.19
C ASN A 522 -12.68 27.36 13.65
N PHE A 523 -13.06 27.52 14.91
CA PHE A 523 -14.34 27.02 15.40
C PHE A 523 -15.37 28.15 15.30
N ASP A 524 -16.51 27.86 14.67
CA ASP A 524 -17.66 28.76 14.58
C ASP A 524 -18.73 28.31 15.59
N PRO A 525 -18.90 29.03 16.72
CA PRO A 525 -19.88 28.67 17.74
C PRO A 525 -21.33 28.74 17.26
N ALA A 526 -21.63 29.55 16.22
CA ALA A 526 -22.98 29.66 15.70
C ALA A 526 -23.37 28.44 14.85
N LYS A 527 -22.38 27.82 14.18
CA LYS A 527 -22.56 26.58 13.42
C LYS A 527 -22.28 25.31 14.24
N ASP A 528 -21.59 25.45 15.37
CA ASP A 528 -21.05 24.35 16.16
C ASP A 528 -20.11 23.43 15.35
N LYS A 529 -19.30 24.03 14.46
CA LYS A 529 -18.39 23.33 13.53
C LYS A 529 -17.03 24.02 13.41
N PHE A 530 -16.03 23.27 12.97
CA PHE A 530 -14.73 23.80 12.57
C PHE A 530 -14.70 24.08 11.06
N THR A 531 -14.35 25.31 10.68
CA THR A 531 -14.05 25.65 9.29
C THR A 531 -12.55 25.50 9.05
N VAL A 532 -12.18 24.63 8.11
CA VAL A 532 -10.80 24.28 7.74
C VAL A 532 -10.51 24.75 6.33
N VAL A 533 -9.39 25.47 6.17
CA VAL A 533 -8.87 25.94 4.87
C VAL A 533 -7.58 25.19 4.57
N VAL A 534 -7.47 24.67 3.35
CA VAL A 534 -6.36 23.83 2.91
C VAL A 534 -5.81 24.36 1.59
N LYS A 535 -4.50 24.29 1.43
CA LYS A 535 -3.80 24.61 0.19
C LYS A 535 -3.38 23.31 -0.50
N ASP A 536 -3.82 23.10 -1.74
CA ASP A 536 -3.21 22.12 -2.65
C ASP A 536 -1.86 22.69 -3.09
N LEU A 537 -0.77 22.06 -2.64
CA LEU A 537 0.58 22.53 -2.89
C LEU A 537 1.00 22.35 -4.35
N LYS A 538 0.54 21.27 -5.01
CA LYS A 538 0.84 20.99 -6.42
C LYS A 538 0.21 22.02 -7.34
N GLN A 539 -1.03 22.41 -7.05
CA GLN A 539 -1.76 23.41 -7.83
C GLN A 539 -1.49 24.84 -7.36
N ASN A 540 -0.78 25.01 -6.24
CA ASN A 540 -0.61 26.27 -5.53
C ASN A 540 -1.95 27.02 -5.34
N LYS A 541 -2.97 26.28 -4.90
CA LYS A 541 -4.35 26.76 -4.84
C LYS A 541 -4.94 26.56 -3.46
N LEU A 542 -5.52 27.63 -2.88
CA LEU A 542 -6.42 27.50 -1.74
C LEU A 542 -7.72 26.82 -2.19
N LEU A 543 -8.07 25.75 -1.51
CA LEU A 543 -9.34 25.05 -1.71
C LEU A 543 -10.46 25.79 -0.98
N ASP A 544 -11.70 25.52 -1.39
CA ASP A 544 -12.87 26.01 -0.67
C ASP A 544 -12.85 25.49 0.75
N ALA A 545 -13.18 26.36 1.70
CA ALA A 545 -13.23 26.02 3.11
C ALA A 545 -14.25 24.90 3.36
N LYS A 546 -13.90 23.95 4.21
CA LYS A 546 -14.77 22.82 4.57
C LYS A 546 -15.09 22.84 6.06
N ASP A 547 -16.33 22.54 6.38
CA ASP A 547 -16.79 22.44 7.77
C ASP A 547 -16.66 21.00 8.27
N PHE A 548 -16.15 20.82 9.48
CA PHE A 548 -15.95 19.54 10.17
C PHE A 548 -16.54 19.59 11.57
N ASP A 549 -17.14 18.50 12.02
CA ASP A 549 -17.70 18.40 13.38
C ASP A 549 -16.59 18.21 14.43
N PHE A 550 -15.52 17.49 14.05
CA PHE A 550 -14.34 17.25 14.88
C PHE A 550 -13.06 17.56 14.12
N VAL A 551 -12.01 17.97 14.84
CA VAL A 551 -10.65 18.11 14.31
C VAL A 551 -9.70 17.34 15.21
N VAL A 552 -8.88 16.47 14.61
CA VAL A 552 -7.81 15.75 15.30
C VAL A 552 -6.47 16.26 14.77
N ASN A 553 -5.71 16.94 15.62
CA ASN A 553 -4.41 17.46 15.29
C ASN A 553 -3.30 16.43 15.56
N CYS A 554 -2.69 15.93 14.50
CA CYS A 554 -1.58 14.99 14.52
C CYS A 554 -0.30 15.58 13.89
N SER A 555 -0.14 16.91 13.88
CA SER A 555 0.95 17.56 13.12
C SER A 555 2.33 17.52 13.77
N GLY A 556 2.50 16.77 14.88
CA GLY A 556 3.75 16.69 15.64
C GLY A 556 4.18 18.00 16.32
N HIS A 557 5.29 17.93 17.07
CA HIS A 557 5.90 19.09 17.76
C HIS A 557 7.43 19.13 17.70
N PHE A 558 8.07 18.21 16.96
CA PHE A 558 9.54 18.14 16.77
C PHE A 558 10.00 18.64 15.39
N SER A 559 9.37 19.69 14.86
CA SER A 559 9.70 20.25 13.54
C SER A 559 9.92 21.76 13.51
N THR A 560 9.45 22.51 14.52
CA THR A 560 9.73 23.95 14.63
C THR A 560 10.88 24.14 15.63
N PRO A 561 12.09 24.48 15.18
CA PRO A 561 13.27 24.48 16.04
C PRO A 561 13.23 25.63 17.06
N ASN A 562 13.73 25.36 18.26
CA ASN A 562 14.01 26.40 19.26
C ASN A 562 15.46 26.87 19.07
N VAL A 563 15.67 28.05 18.47
CA VAL A 563 16.99 28.55 18.06
C VAL A 563 17.39 29.76 18.93
N PRO A 564 18.06 29.56 20.07
CA PRO A 564 18.48 30.67 20.93
C PRO A 564 19.67 31.44 20.34
N TYR A 565 19.74 32.74 20.65
CA TYR A 565 20.89 33.58 20.32
C TYR A 565 22.00 33.43 21.37
N PHE A 566 23.25 33.37 20.91
CA PHE A 566 24.45 33.48 21.73
C PHE A 566 25.28 34.67 21.26
N LYS A 567 25.91 35.38 22.20
CA LYS A 567 26.71 36.57 21.89
C LYS A 567 27.81 36.22 20.89
N GLY A 568 27.96 37.02 19.83
CA GLY A 568 29.02 36.90 18.84
C GLY A 568 28.80 35.82 17.78
N ILE A 569 27.67 35.11 17.81
CA ILE A 569 27.32 34.07 16.83
C ILE A 569 27.30 34.56 15.38
N GLU A 570 26.98 35.84 15.18
CA GLU A 570 27.02 36.50 13.86
C GLU A 570 28.43 36.69 13.30
N ARG A 571 29.47 36.56 14.13
CA ARG A 571 30.89 36.65 13.75
C ARG A 571 31.57 35.29 13.77
N PHE A 572 30.84 34.21 14.06
CA PHE A 572 31.39 32.87 14.05
C PHE A 572 31.72 32.46 12.60
N PRO A 573 32.97 32.06 12.31
CA PRO A 573 33.40 31.83 10.93
C PRO A 573 32.99 30.45 10.39
N GLY A 574 32.60 29.54 11.28
CA GLY A 574 32.14 28.20 10.95
C GLY A 574 30.63 28.12 10.74
N ARG A 575 30.14 26.92 10.40
CA ARG A 575 28.70 26.70 10.19
C ARG A 575 27.98 26.56 11.54
N VAL A 576 26.86 27.25 11.67
CA VAL A 576 25.90 27.11 12.77
C VAL A 576 24.62 26.49 12.21
N MET A 577 24.08 25.46 12.86
CA MET A 577 22.82 24.85 12.46
C MET A 577 22.05 24.29 13.66
N HIS A 578 20.72 24.24 13.57
CA HIS A 578 19.90 23.44 14.49
C HIS A 578 19.87 21.98 14.04
N THR A 579 19.68 21.03 14.96
CA THR A 579 19.57 19.60 14.62
C THR A 579 18.44 19.28 13.63
N HIS A 580 17.45 20.16 13.53
CA HIS A 580 16.38 20.12 12.53
C HIS A 580 16.90 20.13 11.08
N ASP A 581 17.93 20.94 10.81
CA ASP A 581 18.50 21.14 9.48
C ASP A 581 19.72 20.24 9.22
N LEU A 582 20.07 19.38 10.17
CA LEU A 582 21.18 18.46 10.01
C LEU A 582 20.80 17.30 9.07
N ARG A 583 21.68 16.95 8.13
CA ARG A 583 21.44 15.84 7.19
C ARG A 583 22.58 14.85 7.06
N SER A 584 23.83 15.26 7.28
CA SER A 584 25.00 14.41 7.05
C SER A 584 26.09 14.67 8.08
N TRP A 585 26.57 13.61 8.71
CA TRP A 585 27.64 13.68 9.72
C TRP A 585 29.04 13.78 9.11
N ARG A 586 29.19 13.40 7.83
CA ARG A 586 30.48 13.42 7.12
C ARG A 586 31.10 14.81 7.03
N GLU A 587 30.30 15.88 7.16
CA GLU A 587 30.81 17.26 7.15
C GLU A 587 31.66 17.60 8.38
N PHE A 588 31.56 16.81 9.45
CA PHE A 588 32.29 17.00 10.70
C PHE A 588 33.63 16.25 10.75
N SER A 589 33.98 15.48 9.71
CA SER A 589 35.23 14.72 9.69
C SER A 589 36.45 15.63 9.81
N GLY A 590 37.32 15.36 10.79
CA GLY A 590 38.49 16.18 11.10
C GLY A 590 38.16 17.57 11.69
N LYS A 591 36.96 17.75 12.25
CA LYS A 591 36.49 19.03 12.81
C LYS A 591 36.26 18.95 14.31
N ARG A 592 36.31 20.09 14.97
CA ARG A 592 35.95 20.29 16.37
C ARG A 592 34.54 20.84 16.44
N VAL A 593 33.62 20.10 17.06
CA VAL A 593 32.19 20.40 17.01
C VAL A 593 31.70 20.82 18.39
N LEU A 594 31.03 21.97 18.48
CA LEU A 594 30.24 22.35 19.65
C LEU A 594 28.80 21.88 19.46
N VAL A 595 28.29 21.08 20.39
CA VAL A 595 26.88 20.68 20.46
C VAL A 595 26.24 21.38 21.64
N VAL A 596 25.26 22.25 21.41
CA VAL A 596 24.57 23.01 22.47
C VAL A 596 23.27 22.31 22.81
N GLY A 597 23.19 21.70 24.00
CA GLY A 597 22.08 20.88 24.44
C GLY A 597 22.56 19.71 25.31
N ALA A 598 21.62 19.08 26.03
CA ALA A 598 21.91 17.97 26.95
C ALA A 598 20.73 16.97 27.01
N SER A 599 20.24 16.57 25.85
CA SER A 599 19.14 15.61 25.70
C SER A 599 19.40 14.76 24.44
N TYR A 600 18.44 13.95 23.99
CA TYR A 600 18.61 12.93 22.93
C TYR A 600 19.28 13.47 21.66
N SER A 601 18.91 14.66 21.20
CA SER A 601 19.56 15.26 20.02
C SER A 601 21.02 15.61 20.25
N ALA A 602 21.42 16.01 21.45
CA ALA A 602 22.81 16.34 21.76
C ALA A 602 23.67 15.07 21.89
N GLU A 603 23.13 14.06 22.58
CA GLU A 603 23.74 12.73 22.70
C GLU A 603 24.00 12.09 21.34
N ASP A 604 22.95 11.92 20.50
CA ASP A 604 23.13 11.28 19.20
C ASP A 604 23.98 12.16 18.28
N SER A 605 23.94 13.50 18.41
CA SER A 605 24.86 14.36 17.67
C SER A 605 26.32 14.12 18.04
N ALA A 606 26.63 13.98 19.33
CA ALA A 606 27.98 13.68 19.78
C ALA A 606 28.45 12.32 19.26
N LEU A 607 27.63 11.28 19.43
CA LEU A 607 27.93 9.92 18.97
C LEU A 607 28.16 9.86 17.46
N GLN A 608 27.28 10.49 16.67
CA GLN A 608 27.38 10.47 15.23
C GLN A 608 28.57 11.32 14.74
N SER A 609 28.82 12.48 15.33
CA SER A 609 30.00 13.29 14.99
C SER A 609 31.30 12.51 15.17
N ILE A 610 31.51 11.82 16.31
CA ILE A 610 32.72 11.02 16.51
C ILE A 610 32.75 9.75 15.63
N LYS A 611 31.60 9.09 15.42
CA LYS A 611 31.45 7.94 14.52
C LYS A 611 31.88 8.26 13.08
N PHE A 612 31.63 9.49 12.64
CA PHE A 612 32.01 9.99 11.31
C PHE A 612 33.34 10.78 11.30
N GLY A 613 34.11 10.70 12.39
CA GLY A 613 35.50 11.14 12.43
C GLY A 613 35.72 12.59 12.85
N ALA A 614 34.82 13.21 13.62
CA ALA A 614 35.12 14.47 14.29
C ALA A 614 36.37 14.33 15.18
N THR A 615 37.21 15.36 15.18
CA THR A 615 38.44 15.40 16.00
C THR A 615 38.10 15.52 17.48
N SER A 616 37.12 16.36 17.81
CA SER A 616 36.58 16.46 19.15
C SER A 616 35.14 16.99 19.13
N VAL A 617 34.38 16.67 20.16
CA VAL A 617 33.04 17.20 20.41
C VAL A 617 32.97 17.79 21.81
N VAL A 618 32.41 18.99 21.92
CA VAL A 618 32.11 19.62 23.21
C VAL A 618 30.59 19.73 23.32
N CYS A 619 29.99 19.05 24.28
CA CYS A 619 28.57 19.20 24.58
C CYS A 619 28.38 20.28 25.66
N SER A 620 27.54 21.28 25.39
CA SER A 620 27.28 22.38 26.32
C SER A 620 25.89 22.29 26.92
N TYR A 621 25.81 22.20 28.25
CA TYR A 621 24.55 22.06 28.97
C TYR A 621 24.13 23.35 29.71
N ARG A 622 22.82 23.59 29.80
CA ARG A 622 22.28 24.74 30.55
C ARG A 622 22.04 24.43 32.03
N SER A 623 21.46 23.27 32.33
CA SER A 623 20.93 22.96 33.66
C SER A 623 21.72 21.86 34.36
N LYS A 624 21.89 20.71 33.70
CA LYS A 624 22.67 19.57 34.20
C LYS A 624 23.45 18.94 33.04
N PRO A 625 24.65 18.40 33.28
CA PRO A 625 25.33 17.55 32.32
C PRO A 625 24.50 16.30 32.01
N MET A 626 24.78 15.68 30.86
CA MET A 626 24.26 14.34 30.53
C MET A 626 24.95 13.26 31.38
N ASP A 627 26.22 13.49 31.76
CA ASP A 627 26.99 12.66 32.70
C ASP A 627 27.19 11.21 32.22
N PHE A 628 27.26 11.02 30.90
CA PHE A 628 27.59 9.74 30.29
C PHE A 628 29.09 9.46 30.33
N ARG A 629 29.45 8.17 30.22
CA ARG A 629 30.84 7.74 30.00
C ARG A 629 31.26 8.01 28.57
N TRP A 630 31.68 9.23 28.31
CA TRP A 630 32.16 9.69 27.01
C TRP A 630 33.57 9.17 26.69
N PRO A 631 33.88 8.86 25.41
CA PRO A 631 35.26 8.72 24.95
C PRO A 631 36.06 10.02 25.13
N ASP A 632 37.39 9.94 25.18
CA ASP A 632 38.29 11.10 25.35
C ASP A 632 38.08 12.23 24.32
N SER A 633 37.51 11.91 23.16
CA SER A 633 37.19 12.88 22.10
C SER A 633 35.91 13.69 22.37
N VAL A 634 35.12 13.35 23.39
CA VAL A 634 33.90 14.07 23.77
C VAL A 634 34.03 14.60 25.19
N SER A 635 33.68 15.86 25.39
CA SER A 635 33.68 16.50 26.71
C SER A 635 32.38 17.27 26.95
N GLU A 636 32.02 17.46 28.22
CA GLU A 636 30.88 18.29 28.61
C GLU A 636 31.34 19.58 29.28
N ARG A 637 30.73 20.69 28.89
CA ARG A 637 30.96 22.03 29.44
C ARG A 637 29.64 22.64 29.89
N PRO A 638 29.64 23.52 30.90
CA PRO A 638 28.44 24.28 31.24
C PRO A 638 28.09 25.26 30.11
N LEU A 639 27.04 26.06 30.29
CA LEU A 639 26.42 26.82 29.20
C LEU A 639 27.44 27.68 28.43
N VAL A 640 27.45 27.55 27.11
CA VAL A 640 28.15 28.48 26.20
C VAL A 640 27.52 29.87 26.34
N THR A 641 28.36 30.88 26.53
CA THR A 641 27.92 32.27 26.78
C THR A 641 28.25 33.19 25.62
N GLU A 642 29.33 32.90 24.91
CA GLU A 642 29.83 33.71 23.81
C GLU A 642 30.60 32.82 22.84
N VAL A 643 30.46 33.12 21.55
CA VAL A 643 31.24 32.49 20.47
C VAL A 643 31.82 33.58 19.58
N GLY A 644 32.85 33.24 18.80
CA GLY A 644 33.41 34.19 17.84
C GLY A 644 34.42 33.58 16.90
N GLY A 645 34.92 34.41 16.00
CA GLY A 645 36.07 34.15 15.14
C GLY A 645 37.08 35.29 15.23
N ASP A 646 38.27 35.04 14.71
CA ASP A 646 39.24 36.09 14.43
C ASP A 646 39.03 36.56 12.97
N ASP A 647 39.10 37.87 12.72
CA ASP A 647 38.92 38.45 11.38
C ASP A 647 40.05 38.07 10.40
N ARG A 648 41.06 37.33 10.87
CA ARG A 648 42.16 36.77 10.07
C ARG A 648 41.76 35.46 9.37
N VAL A 649 41.88 35.44 8.04
CA VAL A 649 41.67 34.25 7.21
C VAL A 649 42.48 33.05 7.73
N GLY A 650 41.79 31.98 8.12
CA GLY A 650 42.41 30.71 8.57
C GLY A 650 42.50 30.51 10.09
N ALA A 651 42.07 31.47 10.91
CA ALA A 651 41.91 31.27 12.35
C ALA A 651 40.54 30.61 12.64
N GLY A 652 40.54 29.48 13.34
CA GLY A 652 39.32 28.76 13.71
C GLY A 652 38.40 29.57 14.63
N GLY A 653 37.17 29.12 14.79
CA GLY A 653 36.23 29.71 15.74
C GLY A 653 36.56 29.34 17.19
N TRP A 654 35.96 30.04 18.14
CA TRP A 654 36.08 29.76 19.56
C TRP A 654 34.74 29.87 20.28
N ALA A 655 34.61 29.18 21.41
CA ALA A 655 33.48 29.24 22.33
C ALA A 655 33.98 29.49 23.76
N ARG A 656 33.26 30.34 24.51
CA ARG A 656 33.47 30.61 25.93
C ARG A 656 32.29 30.09 26.73
N PHE A 657 32.57 29.38 27.81
CA PHE A 657 31.57 28.77 28.67
C PHE A 657 31.41 29.56 29.98
N SER A 658 30.32 29.29 30.69
CA SER A 658 29.94 30.02 31.92
C SER A 658 30.89 29.78 33.10
N ASP A 659 31.71 28.73 33.07
CA ASP A 659 32.81 28.52 34.03
C ASP A 659 34.09 29.29 33.68
N GLY A 660 34.07 30.08 32.60
CA GLY A 660 35.20 30.86 32.10
C GLY A 660 36.14 30.09 31.18
N SER A 661 35.93 28.78 30.99
CA SER A 661 36.72 27.97 30.05
C SER A 661 36.47 28.41 28.59
N MET A 662 37.42 28.09 27.73
CA MET A 662 37.34 28.39 26.29
C MET A 662 37.82 27.19 25.48
N GLU A 663 37.14 26.95 24.36
CA GLU A 663 37.47 25.88 23.42
C GLU A 663 37.55 26.45 22.00
N GLN A 664 38.44 25.88 21.20
CA GLN A 664 38.51 26.17 19.77
C GLN A 664 37.58 25.21 19.02
N ILE A 665 36.75 25.74 18.13
CA ILE A 665 35.67 25.01 17.48
C ILE A 665 35.54 25.41 16.01
N ASP A 666 35.02 24.50 15.19
CA ASP A 666 34.85 24.69 13.75
C ASP A 666 33.36 24.70 13.34
N TYR A 667 32.50 24.05 14.12
CA TYR A 667 31.06 23.94 13.87
C TYR A 667 30.25 24.11 15.16
N ILE A 668 29.03 24.64 15.04
CA ILE A 668 28.06 24.72 16.13
C ILE A 668 26.77 24.00 15.71
N ILE A 669 26.38 22.99 16.48
CA ILE A 669 25.10 22.29 16.38
C ILE A 669 24.23 22.71 17.57
N LEU A 670 23.09 23.33 17.30
CA LEU A 670 22.09 23.67 18.29
C LEU A 670 21.13 22.49 18.44
N ALA A 671 21.35 21.68 19.48
CA ALA A 671 20.48 20.59 19.91
C ALA A 671 19.51 21.08 21.01
N THR A 672 18.86 22.21 20.73
CA THR A 672 18.14 23.05 21.71
C THR A 672 16.63 22.82 21.74
N GLY A 673 16.17 21.75 21.08
CA GLY A 673 14.79 21.26 21.12
C GLY A 673 13.85 21.99 20.16
N TYR A 674 12.56 21.80 20.37
CA TYR A 674 11.52 22.26 19.45
C TYR A 674 10.38 22.95 20.20
N LEU A 675 9.50 23.60 19.44
CA LEU A 675 8.35 24.32 19.95
C LEU A 675 7.04 23.66 19.48
N HIS A 676 6.05 23.58 20.37
CA HIS A 676 4.65 23.40 19.99
C HIS A 676 4.20 24.60 19.14
N HIS A 677 4.16 24.41 17.83
CA HIS A 677 3.88 25.47 16.87
C HIS A 677 2.79 25.03 15.88
N TYR A 678 1.61 25.63 16.03
CA TYR A 678 0.41 25.31 15.25
C TYR A 678 -0.14 26.57 14.57
N PRO A 679 0.57 27.12 13.56
CA PRO A 679 0.26 28.43 12.99
C PRO A 679 -1.09 28.46 12.27
N TYR A 680 -1.59 27.30 11.87
CA TYR A 680 -2.88 27.12 11.20
C TYR A 680 -4.07 27.03 12.17
N LEU A 681 -3.88 26.87 13.48
CA LEU A 681 -5.02 26.90 14.42
C LEU A 681 -5.35 28.34 14.80
N ALA A 682 -6.61 28.69 15.07
CA ALA A 682 -6.93 29.97 15.71
C ALA A 682 -6.29 30.10 17.10
N GLU A 683 -6.04 31.32 17.59
CA GLU A 683 -5.30 31.53 18.85
C GLU A 683 -5.88 30.75 20.04
N GLN A 684 -7.20 30.77 20.22
CA GLN A 684 -7.93 30.05 21.27
C GLN A 684 -7.85 28.52 21.15
N LEU A 685 -7.59 28.01 19.94
CA LEU A 685 -7.49 26.57 19.66
C LEU A 685 -6.06 26.03 19.84
N ARG A 686 -5.06 26.89 20.01
CA ARG A 686 -3.65 26.49 20.07
C ARG A 686 -3.25 26.02 21.46
N LEU A 687 -2.85 24.75 21.55
CA LEU A 687 -1.97 24.30 22.62
C LEU A 687 -0.67 25.13 22.60
N ARG A 688 -0.32 25.69 23.75
CA ARG A 688 0.92 26.44 23.99
C ARG A 688 1.54 25.96 25.28
N GLY A 689 2.86 25.80 25.29
CA GLY A 689 3.57 25.40 26.48
C GLY A 689 4.92 24.77 26.15
N PRO A 690 5.69 24.42 27.19
CA PRO A 690 6.90 23.63 27.03
C PRO A 690 6.55 22.18 26.62
N ASN A 691 7.54 21.48 26.05
CA ASN A 691 7.46 20.04 25.84
C ASN A 691 7.51 19.33 27.20
N LEU A 692 6.48 18.53 27.51
CA LEU A 692 6.29 17.86 28.79
C LEU A 692 5.62 16.49 28.57
N LEU A 693 5.82 15.55 29.49
CA LEU A 693 5.14 14.24 29.47
C LEU A 693 3.61 14.36 29.54
N TYR A 694 3.08 15.46 30.08
CA TYR A 694 1.66 15.77 30.06
C TYR A 694 1.42 17.28 29.86
N PRO A 695 1.19 17.73 28.62
CA PRO A 695 0.85 19.13 28.35
C PRO A 695 -0.46 19.52 29.04
N ALA A 696 -0.47 20.69 29.68
CA ALA A 696 -1.64 21.19 30.38
C ALA A 696 -2.80 21.50 29.41
N GLY A 697 -4.04 21.32 29.88
CA GLY A 697 -5.25 21.62 29.10
C GLY A 697 -5.76 20.47 28.22
N LEU A 698 -5.14 19.28 28.30
CA LEU A 698 -5.59 18.08 27.61
C LEU A 698 -6.24 17.10 28.59
N TYR A 699 -7.54 16.83 28.45
CA TYR A 699 -8.18 15.72 29.17
C TYR A 699 -7.80 14.38 28.52
N LYS A 700 -7.42 13.40 29.34
CA LYS A 700 -6.81 12.14 28.90
C LYS A 700 -5.64 12.30 27.92
N GLY A 701 -4.98 13.45 27.98
CA GLY A 701 -3.89 13.79 27.05
C GLY A 701 -4.34 13.95 25.59
N THR A 702 -5.63 14.00 25.29
CA THR A 702 -6.17 14.07 23.92
C THR A 702 -7.13 15.23 23.70
N VAL A 703 -8.15 15.41 24.55
CA VAL A 703 -9.22 16.41 24.35
C VAL A 703 -8.76 17.79 24.80
N TRP A 704 -8.75 18.78 23.90
CA TRP A 704 -8.38 20.15 24.23
C TRP A 704 -9.50 20.91 24.94
N LEU A 705 -9.30 21.22 26.22
CA LEU A 705 -10.32 21.79 27.11
C LEU A 705 -10.68 23.24 26.76
N ALA A 706 -9.79 23.99 26.12
CA ALA A 706 -10.06 25.36 25.67
C ALA A 706 -10.61 25.41 24.22
N GLY A 707 -10.94 24.26 23.63
CA GLY A 707 -11.34 24.13 22.23
C GLY A 707 -12.86 24.26 21.96
N GLY A 708 -13.24 23.95 20.71
CA GLY A 708 -14.64 23.94 20.26
C GLY A 708 -15.43 22.77 20.84
N ASN A 709 -15.99 22.97 22.04
CA ASN A 709 -16.91 22.03 22.70
C ASN A 709 -16.37 20.60 22.85
N ASN A 710 -15.11 20.43 23.27
CA ASN A 710 -14.43 19.12 23.41
C ASN A 710 -14.25 18.34 22.09
N ARG A 711 -14.33 19.00 20.93
CA ARG A 711 -14.22 18.38 19.60
C ARG A 711 -12.91 18.68 18.86
N LEU A 712 -11.99 19.41 19.51
CA LEU A 712 -10.60 19.52 19.07
C LEU A 712 -9.75 18.56 19.89
N LEU A 713 -9.08 17.64 19.22
CA LEU A 713 -8.20 16.64 19.84
C LEU A 713 -6.76 16.82 19.37
N TYR A 714 -5.81 16.47 20.23
CA TYR A 714 -4.39 16.39 19.92
C TYR A 714 -3.91 14.96 20.15
N LEU A 715 -3.16 14.40 19.20
CA LEU A 715 -2.48 13.11 19.39
C LEU A 715 -0.97 13.32 19.40
N GLY A 716 -0.28 12.62 20.29
CA GLY A 716 1.19 12.67 20.41
C GLY A 716 1.76 14.05 20.78
N ALA A 717 0.99 14.92 21.44
CA ALA A 717 1.45 16.24 21.88
C ALA A 717 2.38 16.18 23.11
N GLN A 718 2.43 15.04 23.78
CA GLN A 718 3.32 14.73 24.91
C GLN A 718 4.77 14.59 24.44
N ASP A 719 5.71 14.81 25.37
CA ASP A 719 7.08 14.31 25.27
C ASP A 719 7.10 12.77 25.29
N GLN A 720 8.12 12.12 24.72
CA GLN A 720 8.00 10.74 24.25
C GLN A 720 9.14 9.82 24.72
N TYR A 721 8.87 8.98 25.73
CA TYR A 721 9.54 7.67 25.88
C TYR A 721 8.76 6.63 25.07
N TYR A 722 7.47 6.46 25.39
CA TYR A 722 6.52 5.75 24.56
C TYR A 722 6.18 6.55 23.31
N THR A 723 6.06 5.85 22.18
CA THR A 723 5.73 6.46 20.89
C THR A 723 4.54 5.73 20.26
N TYR A 724 4.80 4.71 19.45
CA TYR A 724 3.82 4.03 18.59
C TYR A 724 2.60 3.53 19.34
N THR A 725 2.80 2.77 20.43
CA THR A 725 1.72 2.22 21.25
C THR A 725 0.97 3.28 22.05
N MET A 726 1.63 4.37 22.46
CA MET A 726 0.94 5.54 23.06
C MET A 726 0.04 6.22 22.03
N PHE A 727 0.53 6.44 20.80
CA PHE A 727 -0.27 7.03 19.74
C PHE A 727 -1.47 6.15 19.39
N ASP A 728 -1.27 4.83 19.33
CA ASP A 728 -2.33 3.85 19.04
C ASP A 728 -3.40 3.84 20.15
N ALA A 729 -2.98 3.84 21.42
CA ALA A 729 -3.89 3.90 22.57
C ALA A 729 -4.69 5.22 22.60
N GLN A 730 -4.04 6.36 22.34
CA GLN A 730 -4.71 7.66 22.21
C GLN A 730 -5.68 7.68 21.02
N ALA A 731 -5.29 7.08 19.89
CA ALA A 731 -6.14 7.00 18.69
C ALA A 731 -7.36 6.12 18.93
N LEU A 732 -7.21 4.94 19.55
CA LEU A 732 -8.34 4.06 19.87
C LEU A 732 -9.30 4.71 20.87
N TRP A 733 -8.77 5.34 21.93
CA TRP A 733 -9.58 6.10 22.87
C TRP A 733 -10.36 7.21 22.16
N THR A 734 -9.70 7.95 21.26
CA THR A 734 -10.32 9.00 20.44
C THR A 734 -11.43 8.43 19.56
N VAL A 735 -11.18 7.35 18.82
CA VAL A 735 -12.21 6.71 17.98
C VAL A 735 -13.42 6.32 18.82
N ARG A 736 -13.23 5.71 19.98
CA ARG A 736 -14.33 5.32 20.87
C ARG A 736 -15.11 6.52 21.39
N TYR A 737 -14.45 7.65 21.68
CA TYR A 737 -15.14 8.89 22.01
C TYR A 737 -15.96 9.42 20.81
N LEU A 738 -15.36 9.52 19.63
CA LEU A 738 -16.00 10.05 18.42
C LEU A 738 -17.25 9.25 18.02
N THR A 739 -17.24 7.93 18.26
CA THR A 739 -18.37 7.04 17.96
C THR A 739 -19.34 6.87 19.12
N GLY A 740 -19.17 7.63 20.22
CA GLY A 740 -20.04 7.61 21.39
C GLY A 740 -19.89 6.40 22.32
N ALA A 741 -18.91 5.52 22.08
CA ALA A 741 -18.60 4.40 22.97
C ALA A 741 -17.93 4.84 24.28
N ILE A 742 -17.30 6.02 24.29
CA ILE A 742 -16.86 6.73 25.50
C ILE A 742 -17.68 8.00 25.61
N GLN A 743 -18.31 8.19 26.77
CA GLN A 743 -19.03 9.41 27.11
C GLN A 743 -18.11 10.30 27.95
N LEU A 744 -17.98 11.57 27.58
CA LEU A 744 -17.18 12.51 28.34
C LEU A 744 -17.90 12.89 29.65
N PRO A 745 -17.17 13.03 30.77
CA PRO A 745 -17.73 13.55 32.00
C PRO A 745 -17.91 15.08 31.91
N SER A 746 -18.36 15.72 32.99
CA SER A 746 -18.55 17.17 33.01
C SER A 746 -17.23 17.93 32.78
N SER A 747 -17.30 19.17 32.30
CA SER A 747 -16.12 20.01 32.09
C SER A 747 -15.27 20.19 33.36
N ALA A 748 -15.91 20.21 34.54
CA ALA A 748 -15.22 20.32 35.83
C ALA A 748 -14.43 19.04 36.16
N GLU A 749 -14.99 17.87 35.91
CA GLU A 749 -14.33 16.57 36.11
C GLU A 749 -13.17 16.39 35.14
N MET A 750 -13.34 16.75 33.86
CA MET A 750 -12.27 16.70 32.87
C MET A 750 -11.09 17.62 33.24
N ALA A 751 -11.39 18.85 33.70
CA ALA A 751 -10.36 19.78 34.15
C ALA A 751 -9.64 19.29 35.41
N ALA A 752 -10.36 18.63 36.33
CA ALA A 752 -9.77 18.05 37.53
C ALA A 752 -8.85 16.86 37.20
N ASP A 753 -9.26 15.95 36.30
CA ASP A 753 -8.43 14.82 35.83
C ASP A 753 -7.15 15.33 35.14
N ALA A 754 -7.27 16.26 34.19
CA ALA A 754 -6.12 16.84 33.51
C ALA A 754 -5.15 17.51 34.49
N LYS A 755 -5.67 18.26 35.48
CA LYS A 755 -4.87 18.89 36.53
C LYS A 755 -4.18 17.86 37.43
N ALA A 756 -4.84 16.75 37.76
CA ALA A 756 -4.24 15.68 38.55
C ALA A 756 -3.04 15.05 37.82
N TRP A 757 -3.17 14.77 36.53
CA TRP A 757 -2.07 14.27 35.69
C TRP A 757 -0.92 15.28 35.57
N VAL A 758 -1.22 16.56 35.36
CA VAL A 758 -0.20 17.63 35.33
C VAL A 758 0.56 17.70 36.67
N ASN A 759 -0.15 17.70 37.79
CA ASN A 759 0.46 17.74 39.12
C ASN A 759 1.34 16.50 39.35
N ARG A 760 0.89 15.34 38.91
CA ARG A 760 1.63 14.08 39.02
C ARG A 760 2.91 14.11 38.18
N ALA A 761 2.82 14.56 36.92
CA ALA A 761 3.98 14.70 36.03
C ALA A 761 5.05 15.65 36.63
N ALA A 762 4.61 16.74 37.27
CA ALA A 762 5.51 17.71 37.90
C ALA A 762 6.30 17.14 39.08
N LEU A 763 5.88 16.01 39.65
CA LEU A 763 6.59 15.33 40.74
C LEU A 763 7.76 14.47 40.23
N SER A 764 7.72 13.98 38.99
CA SER A 764 8.80 13.16 38.41
C SER A 764 10.07 13.99 38.24
N LYS A 765 11.21 13.48 38.72
CA LYS A 765 12.53 14.13 38.69
C LYS A 765 13.61 13.31 38.02
N THR A 766 13.44 11.99 37.95
CA THR A 766 14.38 11.05 37.34
C THR A 766 13.79 10.42 36.09
N ASP A 767 14.64 9.85 35.22
CA ASP A 767 14.18 9.13 34.02
C ASP A 767 13.29 7.95 34.37
N GLN A 768 13.61 7.21 35.45
CA GLN A 768 12.76 6.11 35.92
C GLN A 768 11.37 6.58 36.35
N GLU A 769 11.27 7.71 37.07
CA GLU A 769 9.98 8.29 37.46
C GLU A 769 9.20 8.85 36.27
N ASN A 770 9.89 9.35 35.25
CA ASN A 770 9.29 9.81 33.99
C ASN A 770 8.73 8.63 33.18
N ILE A 771 9.50 7.55 33.05
CA ILE A 771 9.09 6.30 32.42
C ILE A 771 7.87 5.73 33.15
N ALA A 772 7.93 5.59 34.48
CA ALA A 772 6.82 5.08 35.28
C ALA A 772 5.55 5.92 35.10
N PHE A 773 5.69 7.25 35.09
CA PHE A 773 4.57 8.15 34.83
C PHE A 773 3.93 7.90 33.46
N GLN A 774 4.74 7.79 32.40
CA GLN A 774 4.22 7.61 31.05
C GLN A 774 3.69 6.20 30.81
N THR A 775 4.28 5.17 31.44
CA THR A 775 3.72 3.82 31.48
C THR A 775 2.30 3.84 32.06
N ASP A 776 2.11 4.45 33.22
CA ASP A 776 0.79 4.55 33.85
C ASP A 776 -0.22 5.29 32.97
N PHE A 777 0.21 6.36 32.30
CA PHE A 777 -0.63 7.10 31.37
C PHE A 777 -1.09 6.24 30.17
N VAL A 778 -0.16 5.51 29.55
CA VAL A 778 -0.45 4.64 28.41
C VAL A 778 -1.35 3.48 28.84
N VAL A 779 -1.09 2.87 29.99
CA VAL A 779 -1.90 1.77 30.53
C VAL A 779 -3.31 2.25 30.92
N ASP A 780 -3.45 3.44 31.52
CA ASP A 780 -4.77 4.05 31.82
C ASP A 780 -5.61 4.21 30.54
N LEU A 781 -5.01 4.77 29.49
CA LEU A 781 -5.68 4.92 28.18
C LEU A 781 -6.03 3.58 27.54
N ALA A 782 -5.11 2.61 27.56
CA ALA A 782 -5.32 1.28 27.01
C ALA A 782 -6.48 0.55 27.71
N ASN A 783 -6.55 0.65 29.04
CA ASN A 783 -7.61 0.03 29.83
C ASN A 783 -8.98 0.68 29.54
N GLN A 784 -9.06 2.01 29.52
CA GLN A 784 -10.31 2.73 29.22
C GLN A 784 -10.81 2.48 27.79
N SER A 785 -9.90 2.25 26.85
CA SER A 785 -10.25 2.03 25.45
C SER A 785 -10.49 0.54 25.12
N ASN A 786 -10.33 -0.37 26.09
CA ASN A 786 -10.32 -1.82 25.89
C ASN A 786 -9.37 -2.23 24.75
N TYR A 787 -8.13 -1.74 24.81
CA TYR A 787 -7.11 -1.95 23.78
C TYR A 787 -6.76 -3.43 23.56
N GLY A 788 -6.98 -4.28 24.55
CA GLY A 788 -6.86 -5.74 24.43
C GLY A 788 -5.44 -6.30 24.62
N TYR A 789 -4.45 -5.44 24.88
CA TYR A 789 -3.06 -5.84 25.15
C TYR A 789 -2.49 -5.10 26.36
N ASP A 790 -1.60 -5.78 27.10
CA ASP A 790 -0.79 -5.16 28.13
C ASP A 790 0.34 -4.34 27.47
N LEU A 791 0.33 -3.02 27.69
CA LEU A 791 1.29 -2.07 27.11
C LEU A 791 2.40 -1.66 28.10
N ASP A 792 2.50 -2.28 29.28
CA ASP A 792 3.61 -2.00 30.19
C ASP A 792 4.92 -2.62 29.66
N VAL A 793 5.81 -1.76 29.18
CA VAL A 793 7.19 -2.07 28.75
C VAL A 793 8.21 -1.31 29.61
N SER A 794 7.82 -0.82 30.80
CA SER A 794 8.67 -0.01 31.68
C SER A 794 10.01 -0.66 31.98
N LYS A 795 10.02 -1.98 32.21
CA LYS A 795 11.24 -2.76 32.45
C LYS A 795 12.24 -2.69 31.30
N ILE A 796 11.75 -2.71 30.05
CA ILE A 796 12.59 -2.60 28.86
C ILE A 796 13.24 -1.20 28.82
N PHE A 797 12.49 -0.14 29.16
CA PHE A 797 13.04 1.20 29.26
C PHE A 797 14.05 1.36 30.40
N TYR A 798 13.81 0.77 31.57
CA TYR A 798 14.78 0.82 32.68
C TYR A 798 16.09 0.14 32.30
N GLU A 799 16.02 -1.05 31.71
CA GLU A 799 17.21 -1.75 31.22
C GLU A 799 17.94 -0.96 30.11
N TRP A 800 17.20 -0.26 29.25
CA TRP A 800 17.79 0.62 28.25
C TRP A 800 18.52 1.84 28.85
N GLU A 801 17.95 2.48 29.87
CA GLU A 801 18.63 3.57 30.60
C GLU A 801 19.90 3.06 31.31
N ASP A 802 19.83 1.89 31.95
CA ASP A 802 21.00 1.26 32.59
C ASP A 802 22.12 1.00 31.57
N HIS A 803 21.79 0.49 30.38
CA HIS A 803 22.75 0.29 29.30
C HIS A 803 23.37 1.60 28.78
N ARG A 804 22.59 2.69 28.69
CA ARG A 804 23.10 4.02 28.29
C ARG A 804 24.06 4.58 29.35
N ALA A 805 23.75 4.39 30.63
CA ALA A 805 24.62 4.79 31.73
C ALA A 805 25.90 3.93 31.81
N GLU A 806 25.83 2.64 31.47
CA GLU A 806 26.98 1.73 31.45
C GLU A 806 28.01 2.16 30.39
N ASP A 807 27.55 2.37 29.15
CA ASP A 807 28.37 2.83 28.02
C ASP A 807 27.49 3.37 26.87
N ILE A 808 27.55 4.68 26.70
CA ILE A 808 26.78 5.42 25.70
C ILE A 808 27.17 5.08 24.26
N THR A 809 28.34 4.49 24.03
CA THR A 809 28.81 4.13 22.68
C THR A 809 28.38 2.73 22.24
N THR A 810 27.97 1.87 23.18
CA THR A 810 27.62 0.47 22.90
C THR A 810 26.19 0.09 23.27
N TYR A 811 25.39 0.99 23.86
CA TYR A 811 24.01 0.67 24.25
C TYR A 811 23.14 0.19 23.07
N LYS A 812 23.39 0.69 21.85
CA LYS A 812 22.69 0.26 20.61
C LYS A 812 23.08 -1.14 20.13
N ASP A 813 24.09 -1.76 20.74
CA ASP A 813 24.50 -3.14 20.46
C ASP A 813 23.79 -4.16 21.35
N ARG A 814 23.01 -3.68 22.34
CA ARG A 814 22.26 -4.51 23.29
C ARG A 814 21.02 -5.10 22.64
N GLN A 815 20.56 -6.21 23.21
CA GLN A 815 19.47 -7.02 22.70
C GLN A 815 18.37 -7.10 23.74
N PHE A 816 17.11 -6.99 23.30
CA PHE A 816 15.94 -7.09 24.17
C PHE A 816 15.00 -8.19 23.68
N VAL A 817 14.08 -8.61 24.54
CA VAL A 817 13.04 -9.59 24.22
C VAL A 817 11.75 -8.85 23.89
N SER A 818 11.13 -9.20 22.76
CA SER A 818 9.80 -8.66 22.42
C SER A 818 8.77 -9.12 23.45
N LYS A 819 8.00 -8.16 23.98
CA LYS A 819 6.86 -8.45 24.86
C LYS A 819 5.75 -9.22 24.14
N PHE A 820 5.60 -9.02 22.83
CA PHE A 820 4.44 -9.50 22.07
C PHE A 820 4.70 -10.81 21.32
N SER A 821 5.92 -11.04 20.82
CA SER A 821 6.30 -12.32 20.20
C SER A 821 7.03 -13.26 21.16
N GLY A 822 7.62 -12.72 22.23
CA GLY A 822 8.48 -13.47 23.15
C GLY A 822 9.86 -13.83 22.59
N GLN A 823 10.21 -13.40 21.37
CA GLN A 823 11.54 -13.70 20.82
C GLN A 823 12.60 -12.70 21.29
N GLN A 824 13.80 -13.22 21.48
CA GLN A 824 15.01 -12.46 21.71
C GLN A 824 15.51 -11.86 20.37
N ALA A 825 15.76 -10.56 20.35
CA ALA A 825 16.44 -9.93 19.21
C ALA A 825 17.86 -10.50 19.04
N PRO A 826 18.34 -10.80 17.82
CA PRO A 826 19.74 -11.16 17.58
C PRO A 826 20.68 -9.98 17.81
N PRO A 827 22.00 -10.22 18.01
CA PRO A 827 22.98 -9.15 18.07
C PRO A 827 23.08 -8.46 16.69
N PRO A 828 23.47 -7.18 16.62
CA PRO A 828 23.69 -6.52 15.35
C PRO A 828 24.88 -7.16 14.61
N GLY A 829 24.81 -7.21 13.27
CA GLY A 829 25.91 -7.76 12.46
C GLY A 829 27.21 -6.97 12.56
N GLN A 830 27.15 -5.70 12.98
CA GLN A 830 28.30 -4.87 13.32
C GLN A 830 27.97 -3.95 14.50
N PRO A 831 28.95 -3.59 15.35
CA PRO A 831 28.76 -2.58 16.39
C PRO A 831 28.29 -1.25 15.80
N PHE A 832 27.40 -0.55 16.49
CA PHE A 832 26.79 0.71 16.05
C PHE A 832 27.84 1.76 15.64
N MET A 833 28.91 1.90 16.42
CA MET A 833 30.00 2.85 16.13
C MET A 833 30.79 2.53 14.85
N LYS A 834 30.64 1.32 14.29
CA LYS A 834 31.25 0.89 13.03
C LYS A 834 30.25 0.78 11.87
N ALA A 835 28.96 0.68 12.16
CA ALA A 835 27.89 0.57 11.17
C ALA A 835 27.63 1.91 10.44
N ILE A 836 28.41 2.21 9.40
CA ILE A 836 28.31 3.47 8.63
C ILE A 836 27.14 3.45 7.63
N ASP A 837 26.82 2.29 7.05
CA ASP A 837 25.72 2.12 6.11
C ASP A 837 24.40 1.96 6.88
N ASP A 838 23.45 2.85 6.61
CA ASP A 838 22.15 2.93 7.26
C ASP A 838 20.99 2.43 6.38
N SER A 839 21.30 1.83 5.23
CA SER A 839 20.30 1.29 4.32
C SER A 839 19.59 0.07 4.91
N LEU A 840 18.31 -0.07 4.57
CA LEU A 840 17.53 -1.26 4.93
C LEU A 840 18.18 -2.55 4.41
N GLU A 841 18.67 -2.53 3.16
CA GLU A 841 19.29 -3.69 2.53
C GLU A 841 20.52 -4.16 3.30
N HIS A 842 21.43 -3.25 3.65
CA HIS A 842 22.62 -3.58 4.42
C HIS A 842 22.26 -4.12 5.82
N PHE A 843 21.32 -3.46 6.49
CA PHE A 843 20.87 -3.87 7.82
C PHE A 843 20.29 -5.30 7.81
N LEU A 844 19.36 -5.60 6.89
CA LEU A 844 18.75 -6.93 6.80
C LEU A 844 19.74 -8.00 6.35
N ALA A 845 20.67 -7.68 5.44
CA ALA A 845 21.73 -8.60 5.03
C ALA A 845 22.63 -8.97 6.22
N SER A 846 22.99 -7.99 7.06
CA SER A 846 23.80 -8.21 8.26
C SER A 846 23.10 -9.10 9.31
N CYS A 847 21.77 -9.17 9.29
CA CYS A 847 20.98 -10.04 10.17
C CYS A 847 21.00 -11.52 9.74
N GLN A 848 21.31 -11.80 8.47
CA GLN A 848 21.28 -13.16 7.89
C GLN A 848 22.63 -13.89 7.94
N GLY A 849 23.65 -13.31 8.58
CA GLY A 849 24.95 -13.96 8.82
C GLY A 849 25.74 -14.29 7.55
N LYS A 850 25.72 -13.41 6.54
CA LYS A 850 26.54 -13.54 5.32
C LYS A 850 27.77 -12.65 5.34
#